data_AF-A0A6L3VLZ6-F1
#
_entry.id   AF-A0A6L3VLZ6-F1
#
_cell.length_a   1.000
_cell.length_b   1.000
_cell.length_c   1.000
_cell.angle_alpha   90.00
_cell.angle_beta   90.00
_cell.angle_gamma   90.00
#
_symmetry.space_group_name_H-M   'P 1'
#
loop_
_entity.id
_entity.type
_entity.pdbx_description
1 polymer ?
#
loop_
_entity_poly.entity_id
_entity_poly.type
_entity_poly.pdbx_seq_one_letter_code
_entity_poly.pdbx_strand_id
1 'polypeptide(L)'
;MRADELLTEVEPLPFGERCRRLADLRGLAGTPELAALLGELAGRGHYERSVGLFVASAVRDEASLAHIARAMGDADAELACWSIRLAVKHGVGPEAFLAGLDDAPAAIRSQIYDAVRKRRRTDVADALVGPVADRWGVEEAAALLPACSAEAVAERIDAFARAVPNWASLGGAHPGVMLDHAEQRLAEAADWLRAGLWGRYGPGIAAAVDHDPGRVVGLLERFGGDPDLPSALDPKVGVLLEAEPVRMIELLTSERYRRSLHRVLWRRSVRDRLAALGDGDVARVARAVREDDSALRLLLKAFPPSRREHVFDAAMAGVDLSAAELDESLLDVLPRALRVREARRMLRVRQVAETPARYWSINAFLPYDEGLPVLEALTRRPDADDRATGYALLIACAGRSREPDTLTAMLESLVRLRNEQDPVRYSALDALAKIPEGLLRGEHAAAVGRFADDALAARDCSYMTRQALGRIAAAFCRQGAIRDDADLVVFGLGLVERLVGHAGAVFLGRLDHVLRHGQEFRLAETLAPHLDAAARRDDHRLALLLVRALGRRAHHVPRLQDALEAALDARSDAVLTQAIALWLAPPDTRADRVGRVVAKDASAVAVPAVLAAIARDRTDLLHLVLGGTTPPGRFQRADVTYVPHMTAAWMRRWTSRQRDAYLGLLARIAGNEEQPGDARASAIRTIGTVPGVDAARLRPYLDSDDDLIRRTALTAVAWTASPQAVMPDLLAHAATDHAHVAMYAMTRAARFVRPSELAALLGPALREGKITARKEALRILLHNRVPDALDLVAAAWDDPGQHRDVRAAIASAVRPYLAEPVARRILTEAAGGPRDLARQVLGTPPLAVEERFRGFYASLVMRVAGSGDTEARDAALPYVPQWAQWAPDAPVLLAGLVTDLGTAQGWRPALDALVRCVVAGFGAAEFGAAASALAAVPDEPSADAERDLPAFQRLSELVGAVRSAAGRDRDTAERAIAALDGRLPRDLACELEAATLRWDAPGIATALDALADRCTGGALATQQVAEALVPWADDTWLQFAEYMSLPAGTPDPEAVLPHAERLAARGDLAGGLFAAALAGGHAPRAGWPAPWRAFLRTLRAHPDPDVAYTARHIHTAEE
;
A
#
# COMPACT_ATOMS: atom_id res chain seq x y z
N MET A 1 -39.22 6.91 -40.93
CA MET A 1 -37.74 6.98 -41.01
C MET A 1 -37.22 5.58 -40.79
N ARG A 2 -36.49 5.03 -41.77
CA ARG A 2 -35.89 3.68 -41.69
C ARG A 2 -34.48 3.73 -41.09
N ALA A 3 -33.96 2.60 -40.62
CA ALA A 3 -32.62 2.54 -40.04
C ALA A 3 -31.53 2.96 -41.04
N ASP A 4 -31.63 2.60 -42.32
CA ASP A 4 -30.64 2.96 -43.35
C ASP A 4 -30.57 4.46 -43.62
N GLU A 5 -31.72 5.13 -43.63
CA GLU A 5 -31.82 6.59 -43.79
C GLU A 5 -31.10 7.29 -42.64
N LEU A 6 -31.38 6.87 -41.40
CA LEU A 6 -30.75 7.45 -40.20
C LEU A 6 -29.24 7.21 -40.20
N LEU A 7 -28.79 6.00 -40.50
CA LEU A 7 -27.36 5.65 -40.45
C LEU A 7 -26.57 6.44 -41.50
N THR A 8 -27.12 6.58 -42.71
CA THR A 8 -26.52 7.37 -43.80
C THR A 8 -26.43 8.85 -43.42
N GLU A 9 -27.46 9.38 -42.75
CA GLU A 9 -27.48 10.76 -42.27
C GLU A 9 -26.41 11.04 -41.21
N VAL A 10 -26.23 10.14 -40.23
CA VAL A 10 -25.36 10.40 -39.07
C VAL A 10 -23.91 9.92 -39.26
N GLU A 11 -23.63 9.04 -40.22
CA GLU A 11 -22.29 8.50 -40.49
C GLU A 11 -21.21 9.57 -40.77
N PRO A 12 -21.45 10.62 -41.60
CA PRO A 12 -20.42 11.61 -41.89
C PRO A 12 -20.16 12.59 -40.72
N LEU A 13 -21.03 12.61 -39.71
CA LEU A 13 -20.97 13.60 -38.63
C LEU A 13 -19.89 13.25 -37.59
N PRO A 14 -19.20 14.26 -37.01
CA PRO A 14 -18.38 14.05 -35.82
C PRO A 14 -19.24 13.53 -34.67
N PHE A 15 -18.64 12.78 -33.74
CA PHE A 15 -19.35 12.10 -32.65
C PHE A 15 -20.30 13.03 -31.86
N GLY A 16 -19.88 14.26 -31.55
CA GLY A 16 -20.72 15.22 -30.84
C GLY A 16 -21.98 15.66 -31.62
N GLU A 17 -21.87 15.84 -32.93
CA GLU A 17 -23.01 16.19 -33.80
C GLU A 17 -23.94 15.00 -34.01
N ARG A 18 -23.38 13.81 -34.22
CA ARG A 18 -24.16 12.57 -34.29
C ARG A 18 -24.96 12.32 -33.00
N CYS A 19 -24.35 12.49 -31.83
CA CYS A 19 -25.08 12.37 -30.56
C CYS A 19 -26.23 13.38 -30.42
N ARG A 20 -26.03 14.62 -30.89
CA ARG A 20 -27.11 15.64 -30.92
C ARG A 20 -28.24 15.19 -31.84
N ARG A 21 -27.92 14.82 -33.08
CA ARG A 21 -28.89 14.37 -34.07
C ARG A 21 -29.69 13.14 -33.62
N LEU A 22 -29.02 12.16 -33.00
CA LEU A 22 -29.69 10.98 -32.42
C LEU A 22 -30.56 11.35 -31.21
N ALA A 23 -30.18 12.36 -30.43
CA ALA A 23 -31.00 12.85 -29.32
C ALA A 23 -32.24 13.62 -29.80
N ASP A 24 -32.20 14.25 -30.98
CA ASP A 24 -33.35 14.94 -31.58
C ASP A 24 -34.48 13.98 -31.98
N LEU A 25 -34.21 12.67 -32.09
CA LEU A 25 -35.22 11.64 -32.29
C LEU A 25 -36.21 11.49 -31.12
N ARG A 26 -36.01 12.22 -30.02
CA ARG A 26 -37.04 12.45 -28.99
C ARG A 26 -38.36 12.96 -29.55
N GLY A 27 -38.36 13.65 -30.70
CA GLY A 27 -39.57 14.05 -31.39
C GLY A 27 -40.47 12.90 -31.85
N LEU A 28 -39.95 11.66 -31.90
CA LEU A 28 -40.70 10.45 -32.25
C LEU A 28 -41.25 9.69 -31.02
N ALA A 29 -41.24 10.31 -29.84
CA ALA A 29 -41.76 9.69 -28.62
C ALA A 29 -43.24 9.28 -28.78
N GLY A 30 -43.56 8.03 -28.44
CA GLY A 30 -44.93 7.50 -28.46
C GLY A 30 -45.46 7.13 -29.85
N THR A 31 -44.64 7.21 -30.90
CA THR A 31 -45.08 6.89 -32.26
C THR A 31 -44.68 5.46 -32.68
N PRO A 32 -45.47 4.77 -33.53
CA PRO A 32 -45.13 3.43 -33.99
C PRO A 32 -43.86 3.40 -34.86
N GLU A 33 -43.51 4.51 -35.50
CA GLU A 33 -42.29 4.66 -36.29
C GLU A 33 -41.02 4.48 -35.44
N LEU A 34 -41.04 4.92 -34.17
CA LEU A 34 -39.92 4.70 -33.26
C LEU A 34 -39.75 3.22 -32.92
N ALA A 35 -40.85 2.52 -32.61
CA ALA A 35 -40.81 1.09 -32.32
C ALA A 35 -40.28 0.28 -33.52
N ALA A 36 -40.71 0.63 -34.74
CA ALA A 36 -40.21 0.03 -35.96
C ALA A 36 -38.70 0.28 -36.16
N LEU A 37 -38.25 1.53 -35.97
CA LEU A 37 -36.83 1.90 -36.06
C LEU A 37 -35.96 1.12 -35.05
N LEU A 38 -36.38 1.07 -33.78
CA LEU A 38 -35.68 0.33 -32.75
C LEU A 38 -35.65 -1.18 -33.04
N GLY A 39 -36.71 -1.72 -33.66
CA GLY A 39 -36.77 -3.10 -34.15
C GLY A 39 -35.78 -3.37 -35.29
N GLU A 40 -35.73 -2.49 -36.29
CA GLU A 40 -34.78 -2.60 -37.41
C GLU A 40 -33.32 -2.52 -36.93
N LEU A 41 -33.02 -1.62 -35.98
CA LEU A 41 -31.67 -1.49 -35.41
C LEU A 41 -31.28 -2.70 -34.56
N ALA A 42 -32.23 -3.31 -33.82
CA ALA A 42 -31.99 -4.49 -32.99
C ALA A 42 -31.55 -5.72 -33.79
N GLY A 43 -31.97 -5.85 -35.06
CA GLY A 43 -31.63 -6.97 -35.93
C GLY A 43 -30.28 -6.87 -36.66
N ARG A 44 -29.49 -5.82 -36.40
CA ARG A 44 -28.25 -5.50 -37.13
C ARG A 44 -27.00 -5.72 -36.29
N GLY A 45 -25.84 -5.22 -36.72
CA GLY A 45 -24.54 -5.38 -36.06
C GLY A 45 -24.39 -4.58 -34.76
N HIS A 46 -23.23 -4.68 -34.12
CA HIS A 46 -22.95 -4.03 -32.83
C HIS A 46 -23.21 -2.52 -32.88
N TYR A 47 -22.80 -1.83 -33.95
CA TYR A 47 -22.96 -0.38 -34.06
C TYR A 47 -24.42 0.03 -34.08
N GLU A 48 -25.23 -0.65 -34.89
CA GLU A 48 -26.63 -0.31 -35.08
C GLU A 48 -27.44 -0.59 -33.81
N ARG A 49 -27.16 -1.71 -33.13
CA ARG A 49 -27.75 -2.01 -31.81
C ARG A 49 -27.32 -0.99 -30.75
N SER A 50 -26.07 -0.53 -30.79
CA SER A 50 -25.58 0.50 -29.86
C SER A 50 -26.24 1.87 -30.11
N VAL A 51 -26.50 2.23 -31.38
CA VAL A 51 -27.31 3.40 -31.76
C VAL A 51 -28.75 3.23 -31.25
N GLY A 52 -29.35 2.05 -31.40
CA GLY A 52 -30.68 1.74 -30.86
C GLY A 52 -30.78 1.99 -29.36
N LEU A 53 -29.81 1.49 -28.58
CA LEU A 53 -29.72 1.75 -27.12
C LEU A 53 -29.52 3.24 -26.79
N PHE A 54 -28.74 3.98 -27.59
CA PHE A 54 -28.58 5.43 -27.41
C PHE A 54 -29.90 6.16 -27.63
N VAL A 55 -30.60 5.86 -28.73
CA VAL A 55 -31.90 6.46 -29.07
C VAL A 55 -32.92 6.13 -27.99
N ALA A 56 -33.06 4.85 -27.60
CA ALA A 56 -33.95 4.45 -26.52
C ALA A 56 -33.64 5.17 -25.19
N SER A 57 -32.35 5.35 -24.85
CA SER A 57 -31.93 6.13 -23.68
C SER A 57 -32.22 7.63 -23.79
N ALA A 58 -32.34 8.17 -25.00
CA ALA A 58 -32.68 9.56 -25.24
C ALA A 58 -34.20 9.79 -25.16
N VAL A 59 -35.01 8.91 -25.77
CA VAL A 59 -36.47 9.03 -25.87
C VAL A 59 -37.20 8.61 -24.58
N ARG A 60 -36.91 7.40 -24.07
CA ARG A 60 -37.43 6.86 -22.79
C ARG A 60 -38.96 6.69 -22.70
N ASP A 61 -39.63 6.50 -23.82
CA ASP A 61 -41.02 6.06 -23.83
C ASP A 61 -41.16 4.55 -23.58
N GLU A 62 -42.38 4.04 -23.60
CA GLU A 62 -42.67 2.62 -23.34
C GLU A 62 -41.93 1.69 -24.30
N ALA A 63 -41.93 2.00 -25.61
CA ALA A 63 -41.21 1.24 -26.61
C ALA A 63 -39.69 1.24 -26.37
N SER A 64 -39.13 2.39 -25.96
CA SER A 64 -37.73 2.54 -25.59
C SER A 64 -37.34 1.72 -24.35
N LEU A 65 -38.17 1.74 -23.30
CA LEU A 65 -37.94 0.96 -22.08
C LEU A 65 -38.05 -0.54 -22.36
N ALA A 66 -39.01 -0.97 -23.19
CA ALA A 66 -39.13 -2.35 -23.63
C ALA A 66 -37.91 -2.79 -24.47
N HIS A 67 -37.40 -1.92 -25.34
CA HIS A 67 -36.18 -2.19 -26.11
C HIS A 67 -34.95 -2.35 -25.21
N ILE A 68 -34.77 -1.45 -24.23
CA ILE A 68 -33.70 -1.54 -23.23
C ILE A 68 -33.82 -2.84 -22.42
N ALA A 69 -35.01 -3.16 -21.92
CA ALA A 69 -35.23 -4.38 -21.15
C ALA A 69 -34.88 -5.65 -21.96
N ARG A 70 -35.29 -5.72 -23.22
CA ARG A 70 -34.97 -6.84 -24.11
C ARG A 70 -33.46 -6.98 -24.37
N ALA A 71 -32.76 -5.87 -24.56
CA ALA A 71 -31.33 -5.85 -24.83
C ALA A 71 -30.45 -6.23 -23.63
N MET A 72 -31.02 -6.45 -22.43
CA MET A 72 -30.26 -7.00 -21.29
C MET A 72 -29.77 -8.43 -21.56
N GLY A 73 -30.45 -9.17 -22.44
CA GLY A 73 -30.06 -10.52 -22.89
C GLY A 73 -29.34 -10.57 -24.24
N ASP A 74 -28.76 -9.45 -24.71
CA ASP A 74 -27.99 -9.44 -25.98
C ASP A 74 -26.79 -10.41 -25.91
N ALA A 75 -26.51 -11.10 -27.01
CA ALA A 75 -25.34 -11.98 -27.09
C ALA A 75 -24.02 -11.20 -27.04
N ASP A 76 -24.04 -9.92 -27.45
CA ASP A 76 -22.93 -9.01 -27.24
C ASP A 76 -22.88 -8.56 -25.77
N ALA A 77 -21.87 -9.06 -25.08
CA ALA A 77 -21.66 -8.84 -23.66
C ALA A 77 -21.55 -7.35 -23.28
N GLU A 78 -20.99 -6.51 -24.16
CA GLU A 78 -20.87 -5.08 -23.90
C GLU A 78 -22.24 -4.39 -23.97
N LEU A 79 -23.05 -4.74 -24.96
CA LEU A 79 -24.39 -4.17 -25.15
C LEU A 79 -25.34 -4.62 -24.04
N ALA A 80 -25.30 -5.90 -23.65
CA ALA A 80 -26.07 -6.41 -22.50
C ALA A 80 -25.74 -5.62 -21.22
N CYS A 81 -24.45 -5.47 -20.91
CA CYS A 81 -24.01 -4.71 -19.73
C CYS A 81 -24.36 -3.22 -19.81
N TRP A 82 -24.30 -2.61 -21.00
CA TRP A 82 -24.76 -1.23 -21.18
C TRP A 82 -26.27 -1.11 -20.97
N SER A 83 -27.04 -2.03 -21.52
CA SER A 83 -28.50 -2.04 -21.40
C SER A 83 -28.95 -2.19 -19.95
N ILE A 84 -28.34 -3.08 -19.17
CA ILE A 84 -28.62 -3.21 -17.72
C ILE A 84 -28.43 -1.88 -16.99
N ARG A 85 -27.33 -1.16 -17.28
CA ARG A 85 -27.08 0.16 -16.67
C ARG A 85 -28.14 1.19 -17.06
N LEU A 86 -28.66 1.12 -18.28
CA LEU A 86 -29.74 1.97 -18.76
C LEU A 86 -31.08 1.59 -18.13
N ALA A 87 -31.41 0.30 -18.04
CA ALA A 87 -32.63 -0.23 -17.45
C ALA A 87 -32.78 0.24 -15.99
N VAL A 88 -31.72 0.08 -15.20
CA VAL A 88 -31.70 0.55 -13.81
C VAL A 88 -31.78 2.07 -13.72
N LYS A 89 -31.06 2.80 -14.59
CA LYS A 89 -31.05 4.27 -14.61
C LYS A 89 -32.43 4.86 -14.95
N HIS A 90 -33.17 4.22 -15.86
CA HIS A 90 -34.40 4.76 -16.44
C HIS A 90 -35.67 4.16 -15.85
N GLY A 91 -35.60 3.40 -14.76
CA GLY A 91 -36.79 3.00 -14.01
C GLY A 91 -37.47 1.72 -14.47
N VAL A 92 -36.78 0.82 -15.20
CA VAL A 92 -37.35 -0.52 -15.48
C VAL A 92 -37.64 -1.23 -14.15
N GLY A 93 -38.81 -1.88 -14.06
CA GLY A 93 -39.31 -2.54 -12.86
C GLY A 93 -38.55 -3.81 -12.47
N PRO A 94 -38.64 -4.26 -11.21
CA PRO A 94 -37.92 -5.43 -10.71
C PRO A 94 -38.25 -6.74 -11.45
N GLU A 95 -39.46 -6.87 -11.98
CA GLU A 95 -39.93 -8.08 -12.67
C GLU A 95 -39.06 -8.42 -13.88
N ALA A 96 -38.60 -7.41 -14.63
CA ALA A 96 -37.75 -7.60 -15.79
C ALA A 96 -36.36 -8.15 -15.43
N PHE A 97 -35.85 -7.84 -14.23
CA PHE A 97 -34.58 -8.37 -13.74
C PHE A 97 -34.75 -9.79 -13.19
N LEU A 98 -35.86 -10.06 -12.48
CA LEU A 98 -36.17 -11.37 -11.93
C LEU A 98 -36.38 -12.43 -13.02
N ALA A 99 -37.08 -12.09 -14.10
CA ALA A 99 -37.43 -13.03 -15.18
C ALA A 99 -36.22 -13.71 -15.84
N GLY A 100 -35.05 -13.08 -15.82
CA GLY A 100 -33.82 -13.60 -16.44
C GLY A 100 -32.78 -14.13 -15.45
N LEU A 101 -33.04 -14.07 -14.14
CA LEU A 101 -32.01 -14.21 -13.12
C LEU A 101 -31.62 -15.66 -12.77
N ASP A 102 -32.53 -16.62 -12.94
CA ASP A 102 -32.40 -18.00 -12.43
C ASP A 102 -31.22 -18.79 -13.06
N ASP A 103 -30.86 -18.44 -14.29
CA ASP A 103 -29.72 -19.02 -15.03
C ASP A 103 -28.86 -17.91 -15.69
N ALA A 104 -28.94 -16.68 -15.16
CA ALA A 104 -28.15 -15.56 -15.67
C ALA A 104 -26.65 -15.82 -15.52
N PRO A 105 -25.80 -15.49 -16.51
CA PRO A 105 -24.35 -15.55 -16.36
C PRO A 105 -23.81 -14.65 -15.23
N ALA A 106 -22.72 -15.05 -14.58
CA ALA A 106 -22.16 -14.34 -13.42
C ALA A 106 -21.82 -12.86 -13.71
N ALA A 107 -21.35 -12.54 -14.93
CA ALA A 107 -21.08 -11.16 -15.33
C ALA A 107 -22.37 -10.31 -15.42
N ILE A 108 -23.47 -10.91 -15.87
CA ILE A 108 -24.77 -10.24 -15.97
C ILE A 108 -25.31 -9.95 -14.56
N ARG A 109 -25.30 -10.96 -13.68
CA ARG A 109 -25.69 -10.80 -12.27
C ARG A 109 -24.90 -9.69 -11.57
N SER A 110 -23.57 -9.77 -11.65
CA SER A 110 -22.68 -8.74 -11.08
C SER A 110 -22.96 -7.34 -11.63
N GLN A 111 -23.23 -7.21 -12.94
CA GLN A 111 -23.54 -5.92 -13.56
C GLN A 111 -24.91 -5.37 -13.11
N ILE A 112 -25.89 -6.24 -12.85
CA ILE A 112 -27.19 -5.84 -12.26
C ILE A 112 -26.95 -5.28 -10.86
N TYR A 113 -26.25 -6.02 -9.99
CA TYR A 113 -26.00 -5.61 -8.59
C TYR A 113 -25.24 -4.27 -8.54
N ASP A 114 -24.20 -4.12 -9.36
CA ASP A 114 -23.43 -2.89 -9.44
C ASP A 114 -24.24 -1.70 -9.96
N ALA A 115 -25.09 -1.91 -10.97
CA ALA A 115 -25.95 -0.86 -11.50
C ALA A 115 -26.98 -0.41 -10.45
N VAL A 116 -27.64 -1.35 -9.77
CA VAL A 116 -28.62 -1.10 -8.69
C VAL A 116 -27.97 -0.32 -7.55
N ARG A 117 -26.80 -0.75 -7.08
CA ARG A 117 -26.03 -0.07 -6.02
C ARG A 117 -25.60 1.33 -6.42
N LYS A 118 -25.05 1.51 -7.62
CA LYS A 118 -24.60 2.82 -8.10
C LYS A 118 -25.75 3.81 -8.27
N ARG A 119 -26.96 3.34 -8.56
CA ARG A 119 -28.16 4.16 -8.74
C ARG A 119 -29.05 4.23 -7.51
N ARG A 120 -28.74 3.48 -6.44
CA ARG A 120 -29.55 3.37 -5.21
C ARG A 120 -31.02 3.05 -5.51
N ARG A 121 -31.27 2.08 -6.40
CA ARG A 121 -32.63 1.62 -6.73
C ARG A 121 -33.13 0.64 -5.68
N THR A 122 -33.59 1.19 -4.55
CA THR A 122 -34.02 0.42 -3.37
C THR A 122 -35.16 -0.56 -3.66
N ASP A 123 -36.12 -0.14 -4.48
CA ASP A 123 -37.22 -0.98 -4.96
C ASP A 123 -36.73 -2.27 -5.65
N VAL A 124 -35.71 -2.15 -6.50
CA VAL A 124 -35.11 -3.30 -7.19
C VAL A 124 -34.21 -4.10 -6.25
N ALA A 125 -33.45 -3.44 -5.38
CA ALA A 125 -32.56 -4.11 -4.43
C ALA A 125 -33.35 -5.01 -3.46
N ASP A 126 -34.41 -4.49 -2.86
CA ASP A 126 -35.27 -5.21 -1.90
C ASP A 126 -36.00 -6.38 -2.58
N ALA A 127 -36.43 -6.22 -3.83
CA ALA A 127 -37.05 -7.30 -4.60
C ALA A 127 -36.06 -8.41 -4.99
N LEU A 128 -34.78 -8.07 -5.22
CA LEU A 128 -33.76 -9.03 -5.66
C LEU A 128 -33.07 -9.77 -4.50
N VAL A 129 -32.90 -9.14 -3.33
CA VAL A 129 -32.02 -9.66 -2.27
C VAL A 129 -32.43 -11.05 -1.77
N GLY A 130 -33.73 -11.33 -1.62
CA GLY A 130 -34.25 -12.64 -1.23
C GLY A 130 -34.03 -13.72 -2.30
N PRO A 131 -34.59 -13.56 -3.51
CA PRO A 131 -34.40 -14.52 -4.60
C PRO A 131 -32.94 -14.79 -4.95
N VAL A 132 -32.06 -13.78 -4.87
CA VAL A 132 -30.62 -13.97 -5.06
C VAL A 132 -30.02 -14.83 -3.94
N ALA A 133 -30.41 -14.60 -2.69
CA ALA A 133 -29.91 -15.39 -1.56
C ALA A 133 -30.33 -16.86 -1.67
N ASP A 134 -31.59 -17.11 -2.07
CA ASP A 134 -32.14 -18.46 -2.22
C ASP A 134 -31.47 -19.22 -3.37
N ARG A 135 -31.26 -18.55 -4.52
CA ARG A 135 -30.73 -19.19 -5.73
C ARG A 135 -29.20 -19.23 -5.79
N TRP A 136 -28.54 -18.11 -5.48
CA TRP A 136 -27.10 -17.91 -5.71
C TRP A 136 -26.28 -17.87 -4.41
N GLY A 137 -26.96 -17.84 -3.26
CA GLY A 137 -26.35 -17.78 -1.94
C GLY A 137 -26.19 -16.37 -1.40
N VAL A 138 -26.01 -16.29 -0.08
CA VAL A 138 -25.86 -15.03 0.66
C VAL A 138 -24.64 -14.20 0.21
N GLU A 139 -23.62 -14.85 -0.35
CA GLU A 139 -22.40 -14.22 -0.89
C GLU A 139 -22.69 -13.26 -2.04
N GLU A 140 -23.63 -13.60 -2.92
CA GLU A 140 -24.06 -12.69 -3.98
C GLU A 140 -25.07 -11.67 -3.46
N ALA A 141 -26.03 -12.11 -2.65
CA ALA A 141 -27.09 -11.24 -2.14
C ALA A 141 -26.56 -10.10 -1.27
N ALA A 142 -25.50 -10.34 -0.50
CA ALA A 142 -24.88 -9.32 0.34
C ALA A 142 -24.34 -8.11 -0.44
N ALA A 143 -24.05 -8.25 -1.74
CA ALA A 143 -23.64 -7.13 -2.59
C ALA A 143 -24.76 -6.10 -2.82
N LEU A 144 -26.02 -6.50 -2.65
CA LEU A 144 -27.20 -5.63 -2.80
C LEU A 144 -27.53 -4.83 -1.54
N LEU A 145 -27.09 -5.26 -0.35
CA LEU A 145 -27.44 -4.63 0.93
C LEU A 145 -27.24 -3.11 0.97
N PRO A 146 -26.16 -2.50 0.43
CA PRO A 146 -26.00 -1.04 0.46
C PRO A 146 -27.03 -0.25 -0.37
N ALA A 147 -27.83 -0.95 -1.19
CA ALA A 147 -28.89 -0.37 -2.00
C ALA A 147 -30.29 -0.64 -1.43
N CYS A 148 -30.41 -1.61 -0.52
CA CYS A 148 -31.66 -2.01 0.11
C CYS A 148 -32.20 -0.93 1.06
N SER A 149 -33.44 -1.11 1.53
CA SER A 149 -34.00 -0.28 2.60
C SER A 149 -33.32 -0.61 3.94
N ALA A 150 -33.32 0.35 4.87
CA ALA A 150 -32.72 0.15 6.19
C ALA A 150 -33.38 -1.01 6.97
N GLU A 151 -34.69 -1.19 6.80
CA GLU A 151 -35.46 -2.31 7.36
C GLU A 151 -34.99 -3.66 6.78
N ALA A 152 -34.92 -3.78 5.45
CA ALA A 152 -34.46 -5.00 4.80
C ALA A 152 -33.01 -5.37 5.17
N VAL A 153 -32.13 -4.36 5.37
CA VAL A 153 -30.77 -4.56 5.85
C VAL A 153 -30.77 -5.01 7.31
N ALA A 154 -31.51 -4.34 8.21
CA ALA A 154 -31.55 -4.69 9.62
C ALA A 154 -32.02 -6.14 9.85
N GLU A 155 -33.00 -6.61 9.06
CA GLU A 155 -33.48 -8.00 9.13
C GLU A 155 -32.45 -9.05 8.67
N ARG A 156 -31.50 -8.68 7.80
CA ARG A 156 -30.62 -9.63 7.08
C ARG A 156 -29.14 -9.51 7.43
N ILE A 157 -28.72 -8.38 8.02
CA ILE A 157 -27.30 -8.07 8.24
C ILE A 157 -26.58 -9.15 9.05
N ASP A 158 -27.25 -9.74 10.04
CA ASP A 158 -26.70 -10.81 10.87
C ASP A 158 -26.45 -12.09 10.07
N ALA A 159 -27.46 -12.55 9.34
CA ALA A 159 -27.34 -13.73 8.49
C ALA A 159 -26.32 -13.53 7.37
N PHE A 160 -26.16 -12.29 6.88
CA PHE A 160 -25.32 -11.96 5.73
C PHE A 160 -23.94 -11.45 6.12
N ALA A 161 -23.65 -11.21 7.41
CA ALA A 161 -22.42 -10.56 7.86
C ALA A 161 -21.14 -11.24 7.33
N ARG A 162 -21.14 -12.57 7.20
CA ARG A 162 -20.04 -13.37 6.59
C ARG A 162 -19.79 -13.09 5.12
N ALA A 163 -20.81 -12.65 4.40
CA ALA A 163 -20.82 -12.47 2.97
C ALA A 163 -20.62 -11.01 2.54
N VAL A 164 -20.74 -10.03 3.45
CA VAL A 164 -20.62 -8.61 3.11
C VAL A 164 -19.24 -8.31 2.51
N PRO A 165 -19.15 -7.93 1.21
CA PRO A 165 -17.87 -7.75 0.54
C PRO A 165 -17.20 -6.41 0.89
N ASN A 166 -17.99 -5.41 1.29
CA ASN A 166 -17.50 -4.06 1.58
C ASN A 166 -18.35 -3.37 2.66
N TRP A 167 -17.87 -3.44 3.91
CA TRP A 167 -18.50 -2.80 5.06
C TRP A 167 -18.56 -1.27 4.96
N ALA A 168 -17.59 -0.62 4.29
CA ALA A 168 -17.60 0.84 4.11
C ALA A 168 -18.77 1.32 3.24
N SER A 169 -19.15 0.53 2.22
CA SER A 169 -20.34 0.83 1.41
C SER A 169 -21.62 0.74 2.25
N LEU A 170 -21.71 -0.23 3.15
CA LEU A 170 -22.85 -0.42 4.03
C LEU A 170 -22.93 0.70 5.09
N GLY A 171 -21.82 1.02 5.77
CA GLY A 171 -21.77 2.10 6.75
C GLY A 171 -22.05 3.48 6.16
N GLY A 172 -21.65 3.74 4.91
CA GLY A 172 -21.99 4.98 4.22
C GLY A 172 -23.44 5.06 3.74
N ALA A 173 -24.13 3.93 3.55
CA ALA A 173 -25.53 3.89 3.12
C ALA A 173 -26.51 3.80 4.30
N HIS A 174 -26.16 3.03 5.33
CA HIS A 174 -26.98 2.73 6.51
C HIS A 174 -26.16 2.89 7.80
N PRO A 175 -25.72 4.12 8.16
CA PRO A 175 -24.82 4.34 9.28
C PRO A 175 -25.41 3.87 10.62
N GLY A 176 -26.70 4.13 10.88
CA GLY A 176 -27.37 3.67 12.12
C GLY A 176 -27.35 2.15 12.29
N VAL A 177 -27.87 1.42 11.29
CA VAL A 177 -27.91 -0.06 11.29
C VAL A 177 -26.49 -0.65 11.40
N MET A 178 -25.51 -0.04 10.74
CA MET A 178 -24.12 -0.47 10.82
C MET A 178 -23.54 -0.31 12.24
N LEU A 179 -23.81 0.82 12.90
CA LEU A 179 -23.34 1.06 14.27
C LEU A 179 -24.07 0.17 15.28
N ASP A 180 -25.37 -0.09 15.10
CA ASP A 180 -26.14 -1.05 15.90
C ASP A 180 -25.53 -2.46 15.82
N HIS A 181 -25.30 -2.93 14.59
CA HIS A 181 -24.66 -4.23 14.35
C HIS A 181 -23.26 -4.33 14.94
N ALA A 182 -22.43 -3.30 14.72
CA ALA A 182 -21.07 -3.27 15.23
C ALA A 182 -21.05 -3.27 16.76
N GLU A 183 -21.89 -2.45 17.40
CA GLU A 183 -22.01 -2.35 18.85
C GLU A 183 -22.44 -3.69 19.47
N GLN A 184 -23.49 -4.30 18.93
CA GLN A 184 -23.97 -5.60 19.40
C GLN A 184 -22.87 -6.67 19.28
N ARG A 185 -22.23 -6.78 18.11
CA ARG A 185 -21.18 -7.79 17.88
C ARG A 185 -19.93 -7.55 18.72
N LEU A 186 -19.55 -6.30 19.00
CA LEU A 186 -18.43 -5.96 19.87
C LEU A 186 -18.75 -6.25 21.35
N ALA A 187 -19.99 -6.03 21.78
CA ALA A 187 -20.47 -6.30 23.13
C ALA A 187 -20.56 -7.79 23.44
N GLU A 188 -21.02 -8.60 22.48
CA GLU A 188 -21.11 -10.07 22.59
C GLU A 188 -19.74 -10.76 22.47
N ALA A 189 -18.73 -10.07 21.92
CA ALA A 189 -17.42 -10.66 21.65
C ALA A 189 -16.52 -10.70 22.89
N ALA A 190 -15.81 -11.82 23.04
CA ALA A 190 -14.68 -11.94 23.94
C ALA A 190 -13.57 -10.93 23.57
N ASP A 191 -12.82 -10.46 24.57
CA ASP A 191 -11.81 -9.39 24.43
C ASP A 191 -10.86 -9.62 23.24
N TRP A 192 -10.36 -10.85 23.10
CA TRP A 192 -9.40 -11.23 22.07
C TRP A 192 -9.95 -11.16 20.63
N LEU A 193 -11.27 -11.30 20.45
CA LEU A 193 -11.90 -11.27 19.13
C LEU A 193 -12.16 -9.82 18.66
N ARG A 194 -12.17 -8.85 19.58
CA ARG A 194 -12.50 -7.45 19.28
C ARG A 194 -11.55 -6.84 18.26
N ALA A 195 -10.26 -7.14 18.33
CA ALA A 195 -9.28 -6.69 17.33
C ALA A 195 -9.65 -7.16 15.91
N GLY A 196 -10.01 -8.43 15.75
CA GLY A 196 -10.48 -8.99 14.48
C GLY A 196 -11.79 -8.37 14.00
N LEU A 197 -12.72 -8.08 14.91
CA LEU A 197 -13.97 -7.39 14.60
C LEU A 197 -13.74 -5.94 14.18
N TRP A 198 -12.81 -5.22 14.82
CA TRP A 198 -12.38 -3.89 14.39
C TRP A 198 -11.72 -3.93 13.02
N GLY A 199 -10.88 -4.93 12.72
CA GLY A 199 -10.33 -5.13 11.38
C GLY A 199 -11.41 -5.35 10.32
N ARG A 200 -12.48 -6.07 10.69
CA ARG A 200 -13.58 -6.42 9.78
C ARG A 200 -14.60 -5.28 9.58
N TYR A 201 -15.14 -4.75 10.68
CA TYR A 201 -16.21 -3.75 10.68
C TYR A 201 -15.69 -2.32 10.69
N GLY A 202 -14.42 -2.11 11.04
CA GLY A 202 -13.77 -0.80 11.08
C GLY A 202 -14.00 0.06 9.84
N PRO A 203 -13.90 -0.46 8.60
CA PRO A 203 -14.23 0.33 7.41
C PRO A 203 -15.68 0.82 7.36
N GLY A 204 -16.63 0.02 7.86
CA GLY A 204 -18.04 0.40 7.98
C GLY A 204 -18.28 1.43 9.07
N ILE A 205 -17.67 1.23 10.25
CA ILE A 205 -17.71 2.19 11.37
C ILE A 205 -17.10 3.52 10.92
N ALA A 206 -15.95 3.49 10.24
CA ALA A 206 -15.27 4.67 9.70
C ALA A 206 -16.13 5.45 8.69
N ALA A 207 -16.90 4.75 7.86
CA ALA A 207 -17.84 5.38 6.94
C ALA A 207 -19.05 6.02 7.67
N ALA A 208 -19.41 5.49 8.85
CA ALA A 208 -20.49 6.01 9.68
C ALA A 208 -20.07 7.15 10.63
N VAL A 209 -18.77 7.46 10.75
CA VAL A 209 -18.25 8.52 11.65
C VAL A 209 -18.92 9.87 11.41
N ASP A 210 -19.19 10.23 10.15
CA ASP A 210 -19.78 11.54 9.83
C ASP A 210 -21.27 11.64 10.27
N HIS A 211 -21.89 10.51 10.65
CA HIS A 211 -23.27 10.45 11.14
C HIS A 211 -23.37 10.58 12.67
N ASP A 212 -22.57 9.81 13.41
CA ASP A 212 -22.56 9.84 14.87
C ASP A 212 -21.14 9.58 15.42
N PRO A 213 -20.27 10.61 15.44
CA PRO A 213 -18.90 10.47 15.91
C PRO A 213 -18.83 10.16 17.42
N GLY A 214 -19.77 10.68 18.21
CA GLY A 214 -19.82 10.47 19.67
C GLY A 214 -20.04 9.01 20.04
N ARG A 215 -20.93 8.33 19.29
CA ARG A 215 -21.14 6.88 19.43
C ARG A 215 -19.90 6.09 19.04
N VAL A 216 -19.18 6.47 17.98
CA VAL A 216 -17.91 5.81 17.59
C VAL A 216 -16.83 5.97 18.67
N VAL A 217 -16.70 7.15 19.28
CA VAL A 217 -15.79 7.33 20.44
C VAL A 217 -16.22 6.42 21.60
N GLY A 218 -17.53 6.31 21.87
CA GLY A 218 -18.05 5.39 22.88
C GLY A 218 -17.72 3.91 22.60
N LEU A 219 -17.70 3.49 21.33
CA LEU A 219 -17.27 2.14 20.95
C LEU A 219 -15.77 1.92 21.20
N LEU A 220 -14.93 2.92 20.95
CA LEU A 220 -13.49 2.83 21.23
C LEU A 220 -13.19 2.73 22.73
N GLU A 221 -13.89 3.53 23.55
CA GLU A 221 -13.76 3.50 25.01
C GLU A 221 -14.20 2.16 25.61
N ARG A 222 -15.34 1.62 25.17
CA ARG A 222 -15.91 0.37 25.73
C ARG A 222 -15.29 -0.89 25.17
N PHE A 223 -15.01 -0.89 23.86
CA PHE A 223 -14.71 -2.11 23.10
C PHE A 223 -13.42 -2.01 22.29
N GLY A 224 -12.50 -1.12 22.64
CA GLY A 224 -11.16 -1.14 22.09
C GLY A 224 -10.58 -2.56 22.09
N GLY A 225 -9.96 -2.98 20.99
CA GLY A 225 -9.39 -4.32 20.82
C GLY A 225 -7.88 -4.36 21.05
N ASP A 226 -7.10 -3.72 20.19
CA ASP A 226 -5.64 -3.67 20.26
C ASP A 226 -5.13 -2.45 21.06
N PRO A 227 -3.83 -2.43 21.44
CA PRO A 227 -3.16 -1.22 21.92
C PRO A 227 -3.10 -0.11 20.86
N ASP A 228 -3.30 -0.42 19.58
CA ASP A 228 -3.37 0.59 18.52
C ASP A 228 -4.80 0.98 18.16
N LEU A 229 -4.98 2.26 17.80
CA LEU A 229 -6.23 2.71 17.20
C LEU A 229 -6.52 1.88 15.94
N PRO A 230 -7.77 1.44 15.74
CA PRO A 230 -8.15 0.70 14.54
C PRO A 230 -7.77 1.48 13.28
N SER A 231 -6.94 0.89 12.42
CA SER A 231 -6.34 1.57 11.25
C SER A 231 -7.37 2.18 10.29
N ALA A 232 -8.57 1.58 10.20
CA ALA A 232 -9.68 2.10 9.41
C ALA A 232 -10.15 3.50 9.87
N LEU A 233 -9.96 3.83 11.15
CA LEU A 233 -10.33 5.12 11.73
C LEU A 233 -9.23 6.17 11.61
N ASP A 234 -7.98 5.81 11.28
CA ASP A 234 -6.88 6.76 11.15
C ASP A 234 -7.24 8.00 10.29
N PRO A 235 -7.91 7.88 9.11
CA PRO A 235 -8.30 9.04 8.32
C PRO A 235 -9.37 9.92 8.96
N LYS A 236 -10.12 9.37 9.94
CA LYS A 236 -11.27 9.97 10.60
C LYS A 236 -10.98 10.50 12.01
N VAL A 237 -9.79 10.25 12.58
CA VAL A 237 -9.38 10.76 13.92
C VAL A 237 -9.57 12.27 14.04
N GLY A 238 -9.30 13.05 12.99
CA GLY A 238 -9.57 14.48 12.99
C GLY A 238 -11.05 14.79 13.24
N VAL A 239 -11.97 14.10 12.57
CA VAL A 239 -13.42 14.29 12.75
C VAL A 239 -13.85 13.91 14.17
N LEU A 240 -13.33 12.80 14.70
CA LEU A 240 -13.60 12.37 16.07
C LEU A 240 -13.09 13.38 17.11
N LEU A 241 -11.88 13.91 16.92
CA LEU A 241 -11.29 14.91 17.81
C LEU A 241 -12.05 16.24 17.79
N GLU A 242 -12.65 16.61 16.65
CA GLU A 242 -13.47 17.81 16.53
C GLU A 242 -14.82 17.66 17.24
N ALA A 243 -15.44 16.47 17.14
CA ALA A 243 -16.72 16.19 17.77
C ALA A 243 -16.60 15.96 19.29
N GLU A 244 -15.58 15.20 19.72
CA GLU A 244 -15.40 14.75 21.11
C GLU A 244 -13.97 15.02 21.61
N PRO A 245 -13.53 16.29 21.70
CA PRO A 245 -12.13 16.64 21.95
C PRO A 245 -11.60 16.07 23.27
N VAL A 246 -12.33 16.26 24.37
CA VAL A 246 -11.90 15.82 25.71
C VAL A 246 -11.70 14.31 25.75
N ARG A 247 -12.72 13.56 25.35
CA ARG A 247 -12.72 12.09 25.36
C ARG A 247 -11.66 11.52 24.42
N MET A 248 -11.48 12.10 23.24
CA MET A 248 -10.44 11.65 22.31
C MET A 248 -9.03 11.95 22.82
N ILE A 249 -8.80 13.05 23.54
CA ILE A 249 -7.50 13.35 24.14
C ILE A 249 -7.20 12.37 25.28
N GLU A 250 -8.17 12.11 26.15
CA GLU A 250 -8.05 11.09 27.19
C GLU A 250 -7.72 9.72 26.58
N LEU A 251 -8.46 9.33 25.55
CA LEU A 251 -8.25 8.08 24.82
C LEU A 251 -6.85 8.02 24.19
N LEU A 252 -6.45 9.05 23.43
CA LEU A 252 -5.16 9.09 22.73
C LEU A 252 -3.95 9.20 23.66
N THR A 253 -4.11 9.73 24.87
CA THR A 253 -3.01 9.87 25.84
C THR A 253 -2.95 8.72 26.87
N SER A 254 -3.96 7.85 26.87
CA SER A 254 -3.99 6.60 27.64
C SER A 254 -2.82 5.68 27.29
N GLU A 255 -2.44 4.79 28.21
CA GLU A 255 -1.34 3.83 27.99
C GLU A 255 -1.56 2.98 26.75
N ARG A 256 -2.82 2.60 26.53
CA ARG A 256 -3.27 1.87 25.36
C ARG A 256 -2.88 2.58 24.08
N TYR A 257 -3.48 3.73 23.77
CA TYR A 257 -3.37 4.35 22.45
C TYR A 257 -2.24 5.38 22.29
N ARG A 258 -1.40 5.60 23.31
CA ARG A 258 -0.30 6.58 23.25
C ARG A 258 0.61 6.37 22.04
N ARG A 259 0.92 5.11 21.69
CA ARG A 259 1.76 4.79 20.52
C ARG A 259 1.12 5.24 19.20
N SER A 260 -0.21 5.27 19.14
CA SER A 260 -0.95 5.76 17.96
C SER A 260 -0.84 7.28 17.77
N LEU A 261 -0.48 8.07 18.80
CA LEU A 261 -0.29 9.53 18.67
C LEU A 261 0.73 9.90 17.60
N HIS A 262 1.87 9.22 17.56
CA HIS A 262 2.89 9.45 16.53
C HIS A 262 2.28 9.30 15.12
N ARG A 263 1.56 8.20 14.88
CA ARG A 263 0.93 7.90 13.58
C ARG A 263 -0.12 8.94 13.19
N VAL A 264 -0.99 9.35 14.10
CA VAL A 264 -2.07 10.30 13.79
C VAL A 264 -1.57 11.74 13.63
N LEU A 265 -0.48 12.13 14.31
CA LEU A 265 0.14 13.45 14.19
C LEU A 265 0.73 13.73 12.81
N TRP A 266 1.01 12.72 11.99
CA TRP A 266 1.38 12.92 10.58
C TRP A 266 0.25 13.54 9.76
N ARG A 267 -1.01 13.42 10.21
CA ARG A 267 -2.18 13.96 9.53
C ARG A 267 -2.39 15.43 9.89
N ARG A 268 -2.44 16.28 8.86
CA ARG A 268 -2.71 17.72 9.02
C ARG A 268 -4.05 17.98 9.72
N SER A 269 -5.09 17.20 9.41
CA SER A 269 -6.41 17.36 10.02
C SER A 269 -6.40 17.22 11.55
N VAL A 270 -5.57 16.32 12.09
CA VAL A 270 -5.42 16.12 13.54
C VAL A 270 -4.66 17.31 14.14
N ARG A 271 -3.51 17.66 13.55
CA ARG A 271 -2.69 18.79 14.00
C ARG A 271 -3.47 20.11 14.05
N ASP A 272 -4.23 20.42 13.01
CA ASP A 272 -5.00 21.67 12.91
C ASP A 272 -6.05 21.76 14.04
N ARG A 273 -6.62 20.63 14.48
CA ARG A 273 -7.59 20.55 15.59
C ARG A 273 -6.93 20.58 16.96
N LEU A 274 -5.79 19.89 17.13
CA LEU A 274 -4.98 20.00 18.35
C LEU A 274 -4.52 21.44 18.60
N ALA A 275 -4.20 22.19 17.54
CA ALA A 275 -3.78 23.59 17.64
C ALA A 275 -4.90 24.52 18.15
N ALA A 276 -6.16 24.12 18.02
CA ALA A 276 -7.33 24.86 18.47
C ALA A 276 -7.75 24.54 19.93
N LEU A 277 -7.11 23.57 20.59
CA LEU A 277 -7.40 23.18 21.96
C LEU A 277 -6.89 24.21 22.99
N GLY A 278 -7.46 24.13 24.21
CA GLY A 278 -6.98 24.89 25.36
C GLY A 278 -5.63 24.39 25.89
N ASP A 279 -4.91 25.25 26.63
CA ASP A 279 -3.51 24.99 27.01
C ASP A 279 -3.32 23.73 27.88
N GLY A 280 -4.29 23.40 28.74
CA GLY A 280 -4.22 22.20 29.60
C GLY A 280 -4.22 20.89 28.79
N ASP A 281 -5.04 20.82 27.75
CA ASP A 281 -5.16 19.67 26.85
C ASP A 281 -3.93 19.55 25.94
N VAL A 282 -3.46 20.68 25.42
CA VAL A 282 -2.20 20.73 24.64
C VAL A 282 -1.03 20.26 25.50
N ALA A 283 -0.94 20.67 26.76
CA ALA A 283 0.11 20.22 27.67
C ALA A 283 0.06 18.71 27.94
N ARG A 284 -1.14 18.10 27.97
CA ARG A 284 -1.30 16.64 28.13
C ARG A 284 -0.76 15.91 26.89
N VAL A 285 -1.15 16.33 25.70
CA VAL A 285 -0.67 15.74 24.44
C VAL A 285 0.83 15.96 24.25
N ALA A 286 1.32 17.17 24.54
CA ALA A 286 2.73 17.52 24.40
C ALA A 286 3.63 16.66 25.31
N ARG A 287 3.22 16.42 26.57
CA ARG A 287 3.92 15.50 27.48
C ARG A 287 3.88 14.06 27.00
N ALA A 288 2.78 13.62 26.39
CA ALA A 288 2.63 12.25 25.88
C ALA A 288 3.55 11.94 24.69
N VAL A 289 4.04 12.95 23.96
CA VAL A 289 4.92 12.78 22.79
C VAL A 289 6.34 13.33 22.99
N ARG A 290 6.70 13.75 24.22
CA ARG A 290 7.96 14.45 24.51
C ARG A 290 9.23 13.62 24.26
N GLU A 291 9.12 12.30 24.26
CA GLU A 291 10.23 11.36 24.04
C GLU A 291 10.39 10.98 22.55
N ASP A 292 9.45 11.40 21.70
CA ASP A 292 9.51 11.23 20.24
C ASP A 292 9.68 12.61 19.58
N ASP A 293 10.93 12.98 19.31
CA ASP A 293 11.28 14.26 18.69
C ASP A 293 10.56 14.49 17.35
N SER A 294 10.28 13.42 16.59
CA SER A 294 9.55 13.51 15.32
C SER A 294 8.08 13.87 15.54
N ALA A 295 7.42 13.23 16.50
CA ALA A 295 6.04 13.53 16.89
C ALA A 295 5.92 14.92 17.53
N LEU A 296 6.82 15.27 18.45
CA LEU A 296 6.84 16.60 19.08
C LEU A 296 7.08 17.71 18.06
N ARG A 297 8.00 17.52 17.12
CA ARG A 297 8.23 18.45 16.01
C ARG A 297 6.98 18.65 15.16
N LEU A 298 6.25 17.58 14.85
CA LEU A 298 4.99 17.66 14.11
C LEU A 298 3.92 18.43 14.91
N LEU A 299 3.81 18.17 16.21
CA LEU A 299 2.90 18.90 17.10
C LEU A 299 3.24 20.40 17.12
N LEU A 300 4.51 20.78 17.32
CA LEU A 300 4.94 22.18 17.33
C LEU A 300 4.69 22.89 15.99
N LYS A 301 4.85 22.20 14.85
CA LYS A 301 4.51 22.74 13.52
C LYS A 301 3.03 23.08 13.35
N ALA A 302 2.14 22.51 14.17
CA ALA A 302 0.73 22.83 14.17
C ALA A 302 0.43 24.24 14.69
N PHE A 303 1.31 24.77 15.55
CA PHE A 303 1.13 26.06 16.20
C PHE A 303 1.85 27.19 15.45
N PRO A 304 1.30 28.44 15.49
CA PRO A 304 2.03 29.61 15.02
C PRO A 304 3.33 29.80 15.82
N PRO A 305 4.39 30.38 15.24
CA PRO A 305 5.68 30.53 15.91
C PRO A 305 5.59 31.15 17.31
N SER A 306 4.69 32.11 17.53
CA SER A 306 4.49 32.78 18.83
C SER A 306 4.01 31.86 19.96
N ARG A 307 3.37 30.72 19.65
CA ARG A 307 2.90 29.75 20.67
C ARG A 307 3.82 28.56 20.88
N ARG A 308 4.82 28.35 20.01
CA ARG A 308 5.64 27.13 20.04
C ARG A 308 6.52 27.02 21.28
N GLU A 309 7.01 28.14 21.82
CA GLU A 309 7.78 28.12 23.08
C GLU A 309 6.92 27.63 24.24
N HIS A 310 5.70 28.15 24.39
CA HIS A 310 4.77 27.69 25.42
C HIS A 310 4.47 26.19 25.33
N VAL A 311 4.24 25.66 24.12
CA VAL A 311 3.96 24.23 23.92
C VAL A 311 5.21 23.37 24.20
N PHE A 312 6.39 23.85 23.83
CA PHE A 312 7.65 23.18 24.15
C PHE A 312 7.91 23.15 25.66
N ASP A 313 7.73 24.27 26.36
CA ASP A 313 7.88 24.35 27.80
C ASP A 313 6.87 23.45 28.52
N ALA A 314 5.62 23.36 28.02
CA ALA A 314 4.62 22.44 28.54
C ALA A 314 4.99 20.97 28.32
N ALA A 315 5.63 20.62 27.20
CA ALA A 315 6.13 19.27 26.93
C ALA A 315 7.28 18.88 27.88
N MET A 316 8.18 19.83 28.12
CA MET A 316 9.42 19.65 28.89
C MET A 316 9.27 19.95 30.38
N ALA A 317 8.05 20.28 30.85
CA ALA A 317 7.78 20.51 32.26
C ALA A 317 8.19 19.29 33.10
N GLY A 318 9.10 19.50 34.06
CA GLY A 318 9.65 18.46 34.93
C GLY A 318 10.78 17.61 34.33
N VAL A 319 11.26 17.94 33.12
CA VAL A 319 12.43 17.32 32.49
C VAL A 319 13.65 18.19 32.75
N ASP A 320 14.72 17.63 33.31
CA ASP A 320 16.01 18.33 33.35
C ASP A 320 16.68 18.28 31.98
N LEU A 321 16.68 19.43 31.29
CA LEU A 321 17.33 19.57 30.00
C LEU A 321 18.84 19.82 30.11
N SER A 322 19.44 19.93 31.31
CA SER A 322 20.85 20.32 31.47
C SER A 322 21.82 19.46 30.64
N ALA A 323 21.60 18.15 30.58
CA ALA A 323 22.38 17.19 29.80
C ALA A 323 21.69 16.70 28.52
N ALA A 324 20.45 17.14 28.23
CA ALA A 324 19.66 16.63 27.12
C ALA A 324 20.13 17.16 25.76
N GLU A 325 20.17 16.28 24.77
CA GLU A 325 20.46 16.61 23.37
C GLU A 325 19.17 16.56 22.56
N LEU A 326 18.78 17.67 21.92
CA LEU A 326 17.60 17.74 21.07
C LEU A 326 17.96 17.44 19.61
N ASP A 327 17.08 16.77 18.87
CA ASP A 327 17.28 16.57 17.44
C ASP A 327 17.26 17.89 16.65
N GLU A 328 18.05 17.96 15.57
CA GLU A 328 18.18 19.14 14.71
C GLU A 328 16.85 19.54 14.07
N SER A 329 16.03 18.55 13.71
CA SER A 329 14.74 18.79 13.07
C SER A 329 13.72 19.38 14.04
N LEU A 330 13.87 19.10 15.35
CA LEU A 330 13.10 19.74 16.42
C LEU A 330 13.57 21.20 16.61
N LEU A 331 14.88 21.46 16.66
CA LEU A 331 15.43 22.82 16.75
C LEU A 331 14.96 23.74 15.60
N ASP A 332 14.83 23.20 14.38
CA ASP A 332 14.39 23.94 13.20
C ASP A 332 12.96 24.51 13.33
N VAL A 333 12.11 23.90 14.17
CA VAL A 333 10.73 24.36 14.37
C VAL A 333 10.56 25.32 15.54
N LEU A 334 11.54 25.36 16.47
CA LEU A 334 11.51 26.25 17.62
C LEU A 334 11.62 27.73 17.19
N PRO A 335 11.00 28.66 17.94
CA PRO A 335 11.19 30.10 17.75
C PRO A 335 12.65 30.51 17.91
N ARG A 336 13.08 31.61 17.27
CA ARG A 336 14.49 32.05 17.23
C ARG A 336 15.11 32.14 18.63
N ALA A 337 14.45 32.81 19.58
CA ALA A 337 14.98 33.01 20.92
C ALA A 337 15.21 31.67 21.66
N LEU A 338 14.21 30.80 21.65
CA LEU A 338 14.28 29.46 22.25
C LEU A 338 15.35 28.59 21.58
N ARG A 339 15.38 28.55 20.25
CA ARG A 339 16.38 27.80 19.49
C ARG A 339 17.81 28.21 19.86
N VAL A 340 18.08 29.50 19.95
CA VAL A 340 19.41 30.02 20.34
C VAL A 340 19.72 29.66 21.79
N ARG A 341 18.75 29.76 22.70
CA ARG A 341 18.89 29.35 24.10
C ARG A 341 19.29 27.88 24.20
N GLU A 342 18.56 26.99 23.52
CA GLU A 342 18.83 25.55 23.51
C GLU A 342 20.14 25.20 22.79
N ALA A 343 20.47 25.84 21.68
CA ALA A 343 21.76 25.63 20.99
C ALA A 343 22.95 26.01 21.89
N ARG A 344 22.90 27.18 22.55
CA ARG A 344 23.94 27.60 23.51
C ARG A 344 24.04 26.67 24.71
N ARG A 345 22.91 26.13 25.19
CA ARG A 345 22.87 25.12 26.25
C ARG A 345 23.53 23.82 25.78
N MET A 346 23.13 23.30 24.62
CA MET A 346 23.66 22.06 24.05
C MET A 346 25.17 22.14 23.79
N LEU A 347 25.71 23.30 23.39
CA LEU A 347 27.16 23.48 23.25
C LEU A 347 27.94 23.38 24.57
N ARG A 348 27.28 23.47 25.73
CA ARG A 348 27.88 23.21 27.05
C ARG A 348 27.75 21.75 27.49
N VAL A 349 26.95 20.95 26.79
CA VAL A 349 26.85 19.51 27.04
C VAL A 349 28.12 18.85 26.54
N ARG A 350 28.81 18.13 27.43
CA ARG A 350 30.11 17.51 27.13
C ARG A 350 30.08 16.66 25.86
N GLN A 351 29.06 15.82 25.70
CA GLN A 351 28.91 14.94 24.53
C GLN A 351 28.84 15.73 23.21
N VAL A 352 28.14 16.87 23.19
CA VAL A 352 28.07 17.75 22.01
C VAL A 352 29.39 18.50 21.81
N ALA A 353 30.00 19.01 22.88
CA ALA A 353 31.26 19.77 22.81
C ALA A 353 32.45 18.91 22.36
N GLU A 354 32.48 17.63 22.75
CA GLU A 354 33.56 16.69 22.42
C GLU A 354 33.33 15.94 21.09
N THR A 355 32.14 16.05 20.49
CA THR A 355 31.82 15.40 19.19
C THR A 355 31.86 16.43 18.06
N PRO A 356 32.90 16.45 17.20
CA PRO A 356 33.10 17.52 16.20
C PRO A 356 31.89 17.75 15.29
N ALA A 357 31.31 16.68 14.73
CA ALA A 357 30.15 16.78 13.85
C ALA A 357 28.93 17.43 14.54
N ARG A 358 28.65 17.06 15.80
CA ARG A 358 27.55 17.65 16.58
C ARG A 358 27.87 19.08 16.98
N TYR A 359 29.10 19.36 17.43
CA TYR A 359 29.54 20.72 17.73
C TYR A 359 29.33 21.66 16.54
N TRP A 360 29.76 21.28 15.33
CA TRP A 360 29.55 22.08 14.13
C TRP A 360 28.07 22.26 13.81
N SER A 361 27.29 21.18 13.85
CA SER A 361 25.87 21.25 13.53
C SER A 361 25.10 22.18 14.48
N ILE A 362 25.33 22.08 15.80
CA ILE A 362 24.68 22.94 16.79
C ILE A 362 25.13 24.41 16.66
N ASN A 363 26.38 24.67 16.29
CA ASN A 363 26.84 26.03 15.97
C ASN A 363 26.04 26.66 14.81
N ALA A 364 25.52 25.87 13.88
CA ALA A 364 24.67 26.35 12.80
C ALA A 364 23.25 26.78 13.23
N PHE A 365 22.89 26.63 14.51
CA PHE A 365 21.64 27.11 15.11
C PHE A 365 21.81 28.41 15.92
N LEU A 366 23.05 28.89 16.09
CA LEU A 366 23.36 30.19 16.72
C LEU A 366 23.03 31.37 15.79
N PRO A 367 23.02 32.63 16.31
CA PRO A 367 23.11 33.82 15.48
C PRO A 367 24.31 33.73 14.52
N TYR A 368 24.15 34.29 13.31
CA TYR A 368 25.12 34.07 12.22
C TYR A 368 26.53 34.55 12.59
N ASP A 369 26.64 35.70 13.25
CA ASP A 369 27.88 36.26 13.77
C ASP A 369 28.56 35.38 14.83
N GLU A 370 27.78 34.73 15.70
CA GLU A 370 28.29 33.80 16.71
C GLU A 370 28.76 32.46 16.09
N GLY A 371 28.01 31.92 15.13
CA GLY A 371 28.36 30.66 14.46
C GLY A 371 29.45 30.80 13.40
N LEU A 372 29.59 31.98 12.79
CA LEU A 372 30.48 32.23 11.65
C LEU A 372 31.94 31.81 11.92
N PRO A 373 32.60 32.15 13.04
CA PRO A 373 34.00 31.77 13.27
C PRO A 373 34.23 30.25 13.22
N VAL A 374 33.29 29.46 13.75
CA VAL A 374 33.39 28.00 13.78
C VAL A 374 33.12 27.40 12.40
N LEU A 375 32.04 27.83 11.75
CA LEU A 375 31.61 27.28 10.47
C LEU A 375 32.55 27.71 9.33
N GLU A 376 33.04 28.95 9.35
CA GLU A 376 34.03 29.43 8.39
C GLU A 376 35.35 28.67 8.52
N ALA A 377 35.83 28.43 9.75
CA ALA A 377 37.04 27.63 9.97
C ALA A 377 36.92 26.21 9.39
N LEU A 378 35.71 25.61 9.48
CA LEU A 378 35.42 24.32 8.87
C LEU A 378 35.54 24.34 7.34
N THR A 379 35.11 25.42 6.67
CA THR A 379 35.34 25.59 5.21
C THR A 379 36.81 25.72 4.80
N ARG A 380 37.75 25.84 5.75
CA ARG A 380 39.20 25.94 5.49
C ARG A 380 39.98 24.66 5.83
N ARG A 381 39.30 23.59 6.28
CA ARG A 381 39.94 22.30 6.60
C ARG A 381 40.52 21.61 5.35
N PRO A 382 41.58 20.82 5.50
CA PRO A 382 42.20 20.12 4.37
C PRO A 382 41.30 19.02 3.78
N ASP A 383 40.44 18.41 4.60
CA ASP A 383 39.49 17.39 4.18
C ASP A 383 38.29 17.98 3.41
N ALA A 384 37.88 17.32 2.33
CA ALA A 384 36.82 17.82 1.45
C ALA A 384 35.41 17.64 2.05
N ASP A 385 35.17 16.58 2.80
CA ASP A 385 33.88 16.30 3.43
C ASP A 385 33.64 17.26 4.61
N ASP A 386 34.69 17.58 5.36
CA ASP A 386 34.70 18.66 6.36
C ASP A 386 34.29 19.99 5.71
N ARG A 387 34.91 20.37 4.58
CA ARG A 387 34.58 21.62 3.88
C ARG A 387 33.15 21.61 3.35
N ALA A 388 32.70 20.49 2.76
CA ALA A 388 31.34 20.32 2.28
C ALA A 388 30.32 20.54 3.42
N THR A 389 30.57 19.93 4.58
CA THR A 389 29.79 20.11 5.81
C THR A 389 29.81 21.57 6.27
N GLY A 390 30.98 22.21 6.29
CA GLY A 390 31.14 23.62 6.65
C GLY A 390 30.32 24.57 5.78
N TYR A 391 30.36 24.42 4.46
CA TYR A 391 29.55 25.25 3.56
C TYR A 391 28.06 25.00 3.75
N ALA A 392 27.64 23.73 3.86
CA ALA A 392 26.24 23.39 4.07
C ALA A 392 25.68 23.99 5.37
N LEU A 393 26.43 23.87 6.47
CA LEU A 393 26.06 24.41 7.78
C LEU A 393 26.10 25.95 7.82
N LEU A 394 27.07 26.59 7.17
CA LEU A 394 27.15 28.05 7.05
C LEU A 394 25.94 28.62 6.32
N ILE A 395 25.55 28.00 5.20
CA ILE A 395 24.38 28.39 4.42
C ILE A 395 23.09 28.13 5.22
N ALA A 396 22.99 27.01 5.93
CA ALA A 396 21.86 26.72 6.80
C ALA A 396 21.74 27.73 7.94
N CYS A 397 22.84 28.14 8.57
CA CYS A 397 22.89 29.17 9.61
C CYS A 397 22.37 30.51 9.08
N ALA A 398 22.85 30.96 7.91
CA ALA A 398 22.35 32.17 7.25
C ALA A 398 20.85 32.04 6.92
N GLY A 399 20.39 30.91 6.37
CA GLY A 399 18.98 30.66 6.08
C GLY A 399 18.08 30.66 7.33
N ARG A 400 18.60 30.22 8.48
CA ARG A 400 17.91 30.22 9.77
C ARG A 400 17.78 31.61 10.39
N SER A 401 18.68 32.55 10.08
CA SER A 401 18.59 33.95 10.54
C SER A 401 17.30 34.66 10.09
N ARG A 402 16.76 34.23 8.93
CA ARG A 402 15.63 34.88 8.23
C ARG A 402 15.91 36.35 7.84
N GLU A 403 17.18 36.72 7.70
CA GLU A 403 17.62 38.07 7.37
C GLU A 403 18.28 38.10 5.97
N PRO A 404 17.74 38.90 5.02
CA PRO A 404 18.30 39.05 3.66
C PRO A 404 19.73 39.59 3.64
N ASP A 405 20.06 40.56 4.49
CA ASP A 405 21.40 41.15 4.56
C ASP A 405 22.44 40.09 4.98
N THR A 406 22.07 39.22 5.93
CA THR A 406 22.87 38.05 6.35
C THR A 406 23.05 37.06 5.20
N LEU A 407 22.02 36.83 4.39
CA LEU A 407 22.13 35.98 3.20
C LEU A 407 23.08 36.60 2.17
N THR A 408 23.05 37.91 1.98
CA THR A 408 23.96 38.64 1.08
C THR A 408 25.41 38.51 1.54
N ALA A 409 25.70 38.82 2.81
CA ALA A 409 27.04 38.67 3.39
C ALA A 409 27.56 37.22 3.29
N MET A 410 26.69 36.23 3.51
CA MET A 410 27.04 34.82 3.35
C MET A 410 27.36 34.47 1.89
N LEU A 411 26.53 34.90 0.91
CA LEU A 411 26.80 34.63 -0.50
C LEU A 411 28.12 35.27 -0.97
N GLU A 412 28.47 36.44 -0.43
CA GLU A 412 29.76 37.09 -0.69
C GLU A 412 30.95 36.32 -0.11
N SER A 413 30.77 35.53 0.96
CA SER A 413 31.83 34.70 1.53
C SER A 413 32.10 33.40 0.74
N LEU A 414 31.28 33.06 -0.26
CA LEU A 414 31.36 31.80 -1.01
C LEU A 414 32.36 31.80 -2.18
N VAL A 415 33.17 32.85 -2.35
CA VAL A 415 34.09 33.02 -3.51
C VAL A 415 35.06 31.83 -3.71
N ARG A 416 35.43 31.13 -2.62
CA ARG A 416 36.33 29.96 -2.69
C ARG A 416 35.69 28.74 -3.36
N LEU A 417 34.36 28.64 -3.40
CA LEU A 417 33.64 27.50 -3.98
C LEU A 417 33.95 27.27 -5.46
N ARG A 418 34.33 28.31 -6.21
CA ARG A 418 34.75 28.17 -7.61
C ARG A 418 35.87 27.15 -7.79
N ASN A 419 36.81 27.10 -6.84
CA ASN A 419 38.00 26.24 -6.90
C ASN A 419 37.84 24.93 -6.11
N GLU A 420 36.67 24.67 -5.51
CA GLU A 420 36.40 23.42 -4.79
C GLU A 420 36.07 22.27 -5.73
N GLN A 421 36.02 21.04 -5.23
CA GLN A 421 35.56 19.87 -5.99
C GLN A 421 34.02 19.82 -6.03
N ASP A 422 33.45 19.11 -7.00
CA ASP A 422 31.99 19.06 -7.19
C ASP A 422 31.18 18.60 -5.96
N PRO A 423 31.57 17.58 -5.16
CA PRO A 423 30.82 17.20 -3.95
C PRO A 423 30.63 18.35 -2.95
N VAL A 424 31.64 19.22 -2.83
CA VAL A 424 31.62 20.40 -1.96
C VAL A 424 30.69 21.47 -2.54
N ARG A 425 30.80 21.76 -3.84
CA ARG A 425 29.90 22.71 -4.53
C ARG A 425 28.45 22.25 -4.50
N TYR A 426 28.20 20.96 -4.74
CA TYR A 426 26.88 20.35 -4.66
C TYR A 426 26.28 20.52 -3.27
N SER A 427 27.04 20.21 -2.20
CA SER A 427 26.57 20.35 -0.82
C SER A 427 26.17 21.79 -0.49
N ALA A 428 26.95 22.78 -0.95
CA ALA A 428 26.62 24.18 -0.82
C ALA A 428 25.35 24.57 -1.60
N LEU A 429 25.22 24.15 -2.85
CA LEU A 429 24.05 24.43 -3.69
C LEU A 429 22.78 23.74 -3.18
N ASP A 430 22.89 22.51 -2.66
CA ASP A 430 21.77 21.80 -2.06
C ASP A 430 21.31 22.48 -0.76
N ALA A 431 22.24 22.93 0.08
CA ALA A 431 21.91 23.75 1.25
C ALA A 431 21.24 25.07 0.85
N LEU A 432 21.74 25.74 -0.18
CA LEU A 432 21.14 26.97 -0.72
C LEU A 432 19.74 26.71 -1.28
N ALA A 433 19.51 25.57 -1.94
CA ALA A 433 18.20 25.17 -2.42
C ALA A 433 17.19 24.84 -1.30
N LYS A 434 17.65 24.63 -0.06
CA LYS A 434 16.83 24.32 1.12
C LYS A 434 16.52 25.55 1.99
N ILE A 435 17.11 26.72 1.73
CA ILE A 435 16.77 27.93 2.49
C ILE A 435 15.32 28.36 2.22
N PRO A 436 14.69 29.10 3.15
CA PRO A 436 13.36 29.66 2.91
C PRO A 436 13.35 30.55 1.66
N GLU A 437 12.62 30.15 0.61
CA GLU A 437 12.60 30.85 -0.68
C GLU A 437 12.24 32.34 -0.56
N GLY A 438 11.42 32.70 0.43
CA GLY A 438 11.04 34.09 0.70
C GLY A 438 12.21 35.04 1.02
N LEU A 439 13.40 34.52 1.31
CA LEU A 439 14.63 35.30 1.49
C LEU A 439 15.30 35.70 0.17
N LEU A 440 15.04 34.97 -0.91
CA LEU A 440 15.59 35.29 -2.22
C LEU A 440 14.95 36.57 -2.77
N ARG A 441 15.80 37.49 -3.21
CA ARG A 441 15.49 38.86 -3.64
C ARG A 441 16.41 39.24 -4.81
N GLY A 442 16.08 40.32 -5.52
CA GLY A 442 16.85 40.79 -6.68
C GLY A 442 18.34 41.03 -6.38
N GLU A 443 18.67 41.54 -5.19
CA GLU A 443 20.06 41.78 -4.74
C GLU A 443 20.93 40.51 -4.74
N HIS A 444 20.33 39.33 -4.51
CA HIS A 444 21.03 38.05 -4.49
C HIS A 444 21.30 37.48 -5.90
N ALA A 445 20.60 37.97 -6.92
CA ALA A 445 20.65 37.43 -8.28
C ALA A 445 22.08 37.44 -8.85
N ALA A 446 22.81 38.54 -8.68
CA ALA A 446 24.17 38.65 -9.19
C ALA A 446 25.13 37.62 -8.55
N ALA A 447 25.03 37.41 -7.23
CA ALA A 447 25.89 36.46 -6.52
C ALA A 447 25.57 35.00 -6.87
N VAL A 448 24.28 34.65 -6.91
CA VAL A 448 23.84 33.30 -7.33
C VAL A 448 24.18 33.05 -8.81
N GLY A 449 24.05 34.07 -9.67
CA GLY A 449 24.41 33.99 -11.07
C GLY A 449 25.89 33.65 -11.27
N ARG A 450 26.79 34.36 -10.56
CA ARG A 450 28.22 34.05 -10.57
C ARG A 450 28.50 32.63 -10.09
N PHE A 451 27.88 32.21 -8.98
CA PHE A 451 28.08 30.87 -8.44
C PHE A 451 27.59 29.78 -9.40
N ALA A 452 26.46 30.01 -10.08
CA ALA A 452 25.98 29.12 -11.13
C ALA A 452 26.96 29.03 -12.31
N ASP A 453 27.51 30.17 -12.76
CA ASP A 453 28.49 30.21 -13.85
C ASP A 453 29.78 29.46 -13.48
N ASP A 454 30.29 29.69 -12.27
CA ASP A 454 31.47 29.00 -11.74
C ASP A 454 31.26 27.48 -11.65
N ALA A 455 30.09 27.04 -11.16
CA ALA A 455 29.76 25.62 -11.03
C ALA A 455 29.55 24.93 -12.39
N LEU A 456 28.97 25.63 -13.37
CA LEU A 456 28.73 25.08 -14.71
C LEU A 456 29.99 25.08 -15.59
N ALA A 457 30.92 26.01 -15.37
CA ALA A 457 32.21 26.05 -16.07
C ALA A 457 33.19 24.98 -15.56
N ALA A 458 32.98 24.42 -14.37
CA ALA A 458 33.84 23.41 -13.79
C ALA A 458 33.78 22.08 -14.57
N ARG A 459 34.95 21.49 -14.84
CA ARG A 459 35.08 20.22 -15.61
C ARG A 459 34.38 19.04 -14.92
N ASP A 460 34.35 19.03 -13.60
CA ASP A 460 33.77 17.99 -12.75
C ASP A 460 32.29 18.24 -12.37
N CYS A 461 31.62 19.21 -13.00
CA CYS A 461 30.21 19.54 -12.74
C CYS A 461 29.28 18.32 -12.88
N SER A 462 28.67 17.89 -11.77
CA SER A 462 27.79 16.72 -11.75
C SER A 462 26.35 17.03 -12.14
N TYR A 463 25.58 15.96 -12.41
CA TYR A 463 24.13 16.06 -12.60
C TYR A 463 23.41 16.60 -11.35
N MET A 464 23.88 16.25 -10.15
CA MET A 464 23.28 16.68 -8.88
C MET A 464 23.44 18.19 -8.66
N THR A 465 24.62 18.74 -8.98
CA THR A 465 24.89 20.19 -9.01
C THR A 465 23.90 20.93 -9.92
N ARG A 466 23.68 20.41 -11.14
CA ARG A 466 22.71 20.99 -12.09
C ARG A 466 21.27 20.92 -11.59
N GLN A 467 20.90 19.84 -10.90
CA GLN A 467 19.56 19.69 -10.31
C GLN A 467 19.34 20.69 -9.16
N ALA A 468 20.33 20.93 -8.31
CA ALA A 468 20.27 21.94 -7.25
C ALA A 468 20.11 23.36 -7.82
N LEU A 469 20.88 23.70 -8.87
CA LEU A 469 20.72 24.96 -9.61
C LEU A 469 19.31 25.09 -10.23
N GLY A 470 18.76 24.00 -10.77
CA GLY A 470 17.39 23.98 -11.28
C GLY A 470 16.34 24.29 -10.19
N ARG A 471 16.52 23.79 -8.97
CA ARG A 471 15.65 24.12 -7.82
C ARG A 471 15.76 25.59 -7.43
N ILE A 472 16.97 26.15 -7.41
CA ILE A 472 17.21 27.56 -7.10
C ILE A 472 16.59 28.46 -8.17
N ALA A 473 16.81 28.16 -9.46
CA ALA A 473 16.20 28.87 -10.58
C ALA A 473 14.67 28.89 -10.48
N ALA A 474 14.07 27.74 -10.17
CA ALA A 474 12.64 27.63 -9.95
C ALA A 474 12.15 28.45 -8.75
N ALA A 475 12.94 28.52 -7.66
CA ALA A 475 12.63 29.37 -6.51
C ALA A 475 12.64 30.86 -6.89
N PHE A 476 13.64 31.36 -7.63
CA PHE A 476 13.63 32.72 -8.16
C PHE A 476 12.39 32.98 -9.03
N CYS A 477 12.08 32.11 -10.00
CA CYS A 477 10.86 32.26 -10.81
C CYS A 477 9.58 32.34 -9.96
N ARG A 478 9.43 31.49 -8.93
CA ARG A 478 8.28 31.54 -8.02
C ARG A 478 8.24 32.84 -7.22
N GLN A 479 9.36 33.24 -6.64
CA GLN A 479 9.45 34.45 -5.82
C GLN A 479 9.18 35.72 -6.62
N GLY A 480 9.61 35.77 -7.88
CA GLY A 480 9.34 36.88 -8.79
C GLY A 480 7.87 36.91 -9.19
N ALA A 481 7.29 35.74 -9.52
CA ALA A 481 5.88 35.64 -9.84
C ALA A 481 4.95 36.00 -8.66
N ILE A 482 5.31 35.65 -7.42
CA ILE A 482 4.54 36.02 -6.21
C ILE A 482 4.55 37.54 -6.00
N ARG A 483 5.71 38.17 -6.22
CA ARG A 483 5.96 39.60 -5.96
C ARG A 483 5.63 40.52 -7.13
N ASP A 484 5.20 39.96 -8.26
CA ASP A 484 5.03 40.68 -9.52
C ASP A 484 6.35 41.37 -9.97
N ASP A 485 7.51 40.75 -9.70
CA ASP A 485 8.87 41.23 -10.02
C ASP A 485 9.41 40.51 -11.27
N ALA A 486 9.41 41.22 -12.40
CA ALA A 486 9.79 40.70 -13.70
C ALA A 486 11.27 40.33 -13.78
N ASP A 487 12.15 41.14 -13.20
CA ASP A 487 13.60 40.97 -13.29
C ASP A 487 14.04 39.69 -12.56
N LEU A 488 13.37 39.38 -11.45
CA LEU A 488 13.63 38.17 -10.67
C LEU A 488 13.14 36.91 -11.40
N VAL A 489 12.02 36.99 -12.13
CA VAL A 489 11.57 35.92 -13.03
C VAL A 489 12.54 35.74 -14.20
N VAL A 490 12.95 36.82 -14.85
CA VAL A 490 13.89 36.80 -15.97
C VAL A 490 15.25 36.23 -15.55
N PHE A 491 15.74 36.58 -14.37
CA PHE A 491 16.96 36.00 -13.80
C PHE A 491 16.83 34.48 -13.60
N GLY A 492 15.73 34.04 -12.97
CA GLY A 492 15.48 32.61 -12.78
C GLY A 492 15.42 31.85 -14.11
N LEU A 493 14.76 32.42 -15.12
CA LEU A 493 14.72 31.85 -16.48
C LEU A 493 16.10 31.84 -17.14
N GLY A 494 16.90 32.89 -16.96
CA GLY A 494 18.28 32.92 -17.44
C GLY A 494 19.13 31.80 -16.83
N LEU A 495 18.93 31.46 -15.55
CA LEU A 495 19.56 30.29 -14.95
C LEU A 495 19.06 28.98 -15.56
N VAL A 496 17.76 28.87 -15.85
CA VAL A 496 17.21 27.70 -16.57
C VAL A 496 17.86 27.55 -17.93
N GLU A 497 18.05 28.63 -18.68
CA GLU A 497 18.68 28.61 -20.01
C GLU A 497 20.11 28.10 -19.97
N ARG A 498 20.91 28.51 -18.98
CA ARG A 498 22.31 28.05 -18.80
C ARG A 498 22.41 26.55 -18.52
N LEU A 499 21.36 25.95 -17.95
CA LEU A 499 21.32 24.52 -17.62
C LEU A 499 20.92 23.62 -18.81
N VAL A 500 20.48 24.20 -19.92
CA VAL A 500 19.94 23.46 -21.07
C VAL A 500 21.05 22.70 -21.80
N GLY A 501 20.73 21.46 -22.19
CA GLY A 501 21.68 20.51 -22.80
C GLY A 501 22.40 19.60 -21.80
N HIS A 502 22.35 19.91 -20.49
CA HIS A 502 23.09 19.19 -19.45
C HIS A 502 22.28 18.86 -18.19
N ALA A 503 21.21 19.62 -17.91
CA ALA A 503 20.24 19.32 -16.87
C ALA A 503 18.96 18.72 -17.49
N GLY A 504 18.32 17.76 -16.80
CA GLY A 504 16.99 17.28 -17.19
C GLY A 504 15.93 18.38 -17.20
N ALA A 505 14.69 18.05 -17.57
CA ALA A 505 13.59 19.00 -17.66
C ALA A 505 13.43 19.84 -16.37
N VAL A 506 13.66 21.15 -16.47
CA VAL A 506 13.50 22.07 -15.33
C VAL A 506 12.01 22.27 -15.02
N PHE A 507 11.64 22.15 -13.73
CA PHE A 507 10.27 22.26 -13.26
C PHE A 507 10.10 23.50 -12.38
N LEU A 508 9.26 24.45 -12.81
CA LEU A 508 8.98 25.69 -12.06
C LEU A 508 8.10 25.48 -10.82
N GLY A 509 7.54 24.28 -10.63
CA GLY A 509 6.54 24.03 -9.59
C GLY A 509 5.11 24.31 -10.06
N ARG A 510 4.17 24.18 -9.12
CA ARG A 510 2.73 24.46 -9.31
C ARG A 510 2.43 25.93 -9.02
N LEU A 511 2.76 26.83 -9.95
CA LEU A 511 2.46 28.26 -9.83
C LEU A 511 0.95 28.50 -9.64
N ASP A 512 0.11 27.63 -10.18
CA ASP A 512 -1.34 27.67 -9.99
C ASP A 512 -1.80 27.51 -8.54
N HIS A 513 -0.99 26.91 -7.66
CA HIS A 513 -1.28 26.77 -6.23
C HIS A 513 -0.69 27.91 -5.39
N VAL A 514 0.25 28.68 -5.95
CA VAL A 514 1.02 29.69 -5.22
C VAL A 514 0.53 31.11 -5.56
N LEU A 515 0.18 31.35 -6.82
CA LEU A 515 -0.35 32.64 -7.27
C LEU A 515 -1.82 32.80 -6.92
N ARG A 516 -2.21 34.00 -6.48
CA ARG A 516 -3.63 34.35 -6.30
C ARG A 516 -4.34 34.35 -7.65
N HIS A 517 -5.66 34.12 -7.67
CA HIS A 517 -6.44 34.24 -8.90
C HIS A 517 -6.33 35.66 -9.47
N GLY A 518 -6.09 35.80 -10.77
CA GLY A 518 -5.82 37.06 -11.45
C GLY A 518 -4.33 37.37 -11.66
N GLN A 519 -3.41 36.83 -10.84
CA GLN A 519 -1.96 37.06 -11.00
C GLN A 519 -1.36 36.39 -12.24
N GLU A 520 -1.94 35.29 -12.71
CA GLU A 520 -1.51 34.59 -13.92
C GLU A 520 -1.61 35.46 -15.17
N PHE A 521 -2.63 36.34 -15.24
CA PHE A 521 -2.82 37.27 -16.35
C PHE A 521 -1.78 38.37 -16.31
N ARG A 522 -1.53 38.94 -15.12
CA ARG A 522 -0.51 39.98 -14.93
C ARG A 522 0.88 39.45 -15.25
N LEU A 523 1.23 38.26 -14.75
CA LEU A 523 2.50 37.60 -15.07
C LEU A 523 2.68 37.40 -16.58
N ALA A 524 1.63 36.94 -17.27
CA ALA A 524 1.69 36.73 -18.72
C ALA A 524 1.86 38.03 -19.50
N GLU A 525 1.17 39.12 -19.11
CA GLU A 525 1.35 40.45 -19.73
C GLU A 525 2.75 41.01 -19.45
N THR A 526 3.25 40.91 -18.21
CA THR A 526 4.60 41.35 -17.84
C THR A 526 5.68 40.62 -18.64
N LEU A 527 5.48 39.33 -18.92
CA LEU A 527 6.41 38.52 -19.72
C LEU A 527 6.15 38.57 -21.23
N ALA A 528 5.10 39.25 -21.70
CA ALA A 528 4.74 39.30 -23.12
C ALA A 528 5.90 39.76 -24.02
N PRO A 529 6.67 40.83 -23.70
CA PRO A 529 7.81 41.24 -24.52
C PRO A 529 8.88 40.13 -24.65
N HIS A 530 9.07 39.33 -23.60
CA HIS A 530 10.02 38.22 -23.59
C HIS A 530 9.50 37.02 -24.39
N LEU A 531 8.22 36.69 -24.26
CA LEU A 531 7.55 35.66 -25.06
C LEU A 531 7.62 36.00 -26.56
N ASP A 532 7.31 37.24 -26.93
CA ASP A 532 7.34 37.71 -28.32
C ASP A 532 8.76 37.77 -28.89
N ALA A 533 9.74 38.23 -28.10
CA ALA A 533 11.15 38.25 -28.50
C ALA A 533 11.74 36.84 -28.62
N ALA A 534 11.34 35.90 -27.77
CA ALA A 534 11.76 34.50 -27.84
C ALA A 534 11.11 33.79 -29.04
N ALA A 535 9.80 33.97 -29.26
CA ALA A 535 9.09 33.42 -30.42
C ALA A 535 9.68 33.90 -31.76
N ARG A 536 10.06 35.19 -31.87
CA ARG A 536 10.77 35.72 -33.07
C ARG A 536 12.13 35.04 -33.33
N ARG A 537 12.76 34.49 -32.29
CA ARG A 537 14.01 33.71 -32.37
C ARG A 537 13.75 32.21 -32.46
N ASP A 538 12.51 31.78 -32.63
CA ASP A 538 12.08 30.36 -32.65
C ASP A 538 12.37 29.63 -31.31
N ASP A 539 12.36 30.37 -30.20
CA ASP A 539 12.48 29.84 -28.84
C ASP A 539 11.15 29.95 -28.09
N HIS A 540 10.49 28.81 -27.89
CA HIS A 540 9.17 28.74 -27.22
C HIS A 540 9.22 28.11 -25.82
N ARG A 541 10.43 27.88 -25.27
CA ARG A 541 10.59 27.14 -24.00
C ARG A 541 9.87 27.84 -22.84
N LEU A 542 9.95 29.16 -22.77
CA LEU A 542 9.29 29.95 -21.73
C LEU A 542 7.76 29.75 -21.73
N ALA A 543 7.14 29.79 -22.91
CA ALA A 543 5.70 29.56 -23.04
C ALA A 543 5.31 28.16 -22.53
N LEU A 544 6.05 27.12 -22.95
CA LEU A 544 5.79 25.73 -22.54
C LEU A 544 5.96 25.54 -21.02
N LEU A 545 6.98 26.15 -20.41
CA LEU A 545 7.23 26.09 -18.96
C LEU A 545 6.11 26.78 -18.16
N LEU A 546 5.70 27.99 -18.57
CA LEU A 546 4.64 28.74 -17.88
C LEU A 546 3.30 28.01 -17.95
N VAL A 547 2.94 27.47 -19.11
CA VAL A 547 1.68 26.71 -19.28
C VAL A 547 1.68 25.47 -18.39
N ARG A 548 2.81 24.75 -18.28
CA ARG A 548 2.93 23.61 -17.36
C ARG A 548 2.81 24.02 -15.89
N ALA A 549 3.44 25.14 -15.52
CA ALA A 549 3.44 25.62 -14.14
C ALA A 549 2.07 26.15 -13.69
N LEU A 550 1.31 26.76 -14.60
CA LEU A 550 -0.05 27.28 -14.36
C LEU A 550 -1.15 26.23 -14.59
N GLY A 551 -0.82 25.08 -15.19
CA GLY A 551 -1.75 23.98 -15.40
C GLY A 551 -3.04 24.41 -16.09
N ARG A 552 -4.20 24.05 -15.50
CA ARG A 552 -5.52 24.37 -16.06
C ARG A 552 -5.82 25.88 -16.11
N ARG A 553 -5.19 26.70 -15.25
CA ARG A 553 -5.40 28.17 -15.28
C ARG A 553 -4.89 28.78 -16.58
N ALA A 554 -3.84 28.22 -17.17
CA ALA A 554 -3.30 28.69 -18.46
C ALA A 554 -4.27 28.54 -19.63
N HIS A 555 -5.29 27.66 -19.53
CA HIS A 555 -6.31 27.49 -20.58
C HIS A 555 -7.06 28.80 -20.88
N HIS A 556 -7.18 29.67 -19.88
CA HIS A 556 -7.95 30.91 -19.95
C HIS A 556 -7.08 32.17 -20.08
N VAL A 557 -5.76 32.04 -20.23
CA VAL A 557 -4.84 33.18 -20.36
C VAL A 557 -4.52 33.42 -21.84
N PRO A 558 -5.11 34.43 -22.51
CA PRO A 558 -5.01 34.60 -23.97
C PRO A 558 -3.57 34.66 -24.47
N ARG A 559 -2.69 35.46 -23.83
CA ARG A 559 -1.27 35.57 -24.20
C ARG A 559 -0.52 34.25 -24.25
N LEU A 560 -0.82 33.33 -23.33
CA LEU A 560 -0.19 32.01 -23.33
C LEU A 560 -0.79 31.12 -24.42
N GLN A 561 -2.07 31.27 -24.74
CA GLN A 561 -2.68 30.57 -25.87
C GLN A 561 -2.12 31.08 -27.21
N ASP A 562 -1.91 32.39 -27.35
CA ASP A 562 -1.28 33.01 -28.52
C ASP A 562 0.18 32.54 -28.67
N ALA A 563 0.94 32.49 -27.57
CA ALA A 563 2.32 32.00 -27.57
C ALA A 563 2.41 30.50 -27.91
N LEU A 564 1.45 29.68 -27.46
CA LEU A 564 1.34 28.27 -27.86
C LEU A 564 0.97 28.12 -29.34
N GLU A 565 0.07 28.98 -29.84
CA GLU A 565 -0.30 29.00 -31.25
C GLU A 565 0.89 29.39 -32.13
N ALA A 566 1.67 30.41 -31.74
CA ALA A 566 2.91 30.77 -32.41
C ALA A 566 3.94 29.62 -32.39
N ALA A 567 3.99 28.85 -31.29
CA ALA A 567 4.86 27.67 -31.19
C ALA A 567 4.46 26.51 -32.12
N LEU A 568 3.31 26.58 -32.80
CA LEU A 568 2.92 25.64 -33.85
C LEU A 568 3.69 25.83 -35.17
N ASP A 569 4.47 26.90 -35.27
CA ASP A 569 5.41 27.18 -36.37
C ASP A 569 6.87 26.85 -36.01
N ALA A 570 7.12 26.32 -34.81
CA ALA A 570 8.47 26.07 -34.32
C ALA A 570 9.25 25.14 -35.26
N ARG A 571 10.55 25.38 -35.49
CA ARG A 571 11.39 24.49 -36.32
C ARG A 571 11.78 23.19 -35.62
N SER A 572 11.80 23.18 -34.28
CA SER A 572 12.06 21.97 -33.49
C SER A 572 10.81 21.11 -33.37
N ASP A 573 10.88 19.85 -33.81
CA ASP A 573 9.75 18.90 -33.72
C ASP A 573 9.36 18.58 -32.27
N ALA A 574 10.34 18.58 -31.35
CA ALA A 574 10.10 18.38 -29.93
C ALA A 574 9.28 19.53 -29.33
N VAL A 575 9.59 20.78 -29.70
CA VAL A 575 8.86 21.98 -29.26
C VAL A 575 7.46 21.99 -29.86
N LEU A 576 7.35 21.75 -31.17
CA LEU A 576 6.09 21.69 -31.89
C LEU A 576 5.14 20.63 -31.30
N THR A 577 5.64 19.42 -31.04
CA THR A 577 4.83 18.33 -30.46
C THR A 577 4.32 18.69 -29.05
N GLN A 578 5.16 19.34 -28.25
CA GLN A 578 4.77 19.83 -26.92
C GLN A 578 3.74 20.97 -27.00
N ALA A 579 3.93 21.91 -27.93
CA ALA A 579 2.98 23.00 -28.18
C ALA A 579 1.61 22.47 -28.61
N ILE A 580 1.57 21.52 -29.56
CA ILE A 580 0.33 20.84 -29.97
C ILE A 580 -0.36 20.19 -28.77
N ALA A 581 0.36 19.41 -27.96
CA ALA A 581 -0.22 18.74 -26.80
C ALA A 581 -0.83 19.72 -25.78
N LEU A 582 -0.12 20.82 -25.47
CA LEU A 582 -0.58 21.84 -24.53
C LEU A 582 -1.72 22.70 -25.11
N TRP A 583 -1.67 23.03 -26.40
CA TRP A 583 -2.70 23.84 -27.07
C TRP A 583 -4.00 23.06 -27.29
N LEU A 584 -3.94 21.73 -27.43
CA LEU A 584 -5.11 20.85 -27.48
C LEU A 584 -5.63 20.44 -26.08
N ALA A 585 -4.95 20.83 -25.00
CA ALA A 585 -5.35 20.47 -23.63
C ALA A 585 -6.73 21.03 -23.20
N PRO A 586 -7.13 22.28 -23.53
CA PRO A 586 -8.47 22.79 -23.21
C PRO A 586 -9.56 22.01 -23.96
N PRO A 587 -10.57 21.42 -23.27
CA PRO A 587 -11.55 20.55 -23.90
C PRO A 587 -12.50 21.27 -24.88
N ASP A 588 -12.89 22.50 -24.58
CA ASP A 588 -13.96 23.21 -25.31
C ASP A 588 -13.54 23.63 -26.72
N THR A 589 -12.27 24.00 -26.90
CA THR A 589 -11.71 24.42 -28.21
C THR A 589 -10.97 23.29 -28.93
N ARG A 590 -10.86 22.11 -28.31
CA ARG A 590 -10.01 21.01 -28.81
C ARG A 590 -10.42 20.55 -30.20
N ALA A 591 -11.71 20.35 -30.43
CA ALA A 591 -12.22 19.82 -31.69
C ALA A 591 -11.92 20.75 -32.89
N ASP A 592 -12.05 22.05 -32.68
CA ASP A 592 -11.76 23.06 -33.71
C ASP A 592 -10.25 23.19 -33.95
N ARG A 593 -9.47 23.25 -32.86
CA ARG A 593 -7.99 23.36 -32.93
C ARG A 593 -7.35 22.16 -33.61
N VAL A 594 -7.86 20.95 -33.38
CA VAL A 594 -7.41 19.74 -34.10
C VAL A 594 -7.61 19.88 -35.60
N GLY A 595 -8.78 20.37 -36.03
CA GLY A 595 -9.05 20.64 -37.44
C GLY A 595 -8.04 21.62 -38.03
N ARG A 596 -7.67 22.66 -37.29
CA ARG A 596 -6.63 23.63 -37.69
C ARG A 596 -5.24 23.01 -37.81
N VAL A 597 -4.83 22.18 -36.85
CA VAL A 597 -3.52 21.49 -36.88
C VAL A 597 -3.42 20.56 -38.09
N VAL A 598 -4.46 19.74 -38.31
CA VAL A 598 -4.51 18.77 -39.42
C VAL A 598 -4.59 19.47 -40.78
N ALA A 599 -5.31 20.59 -40.88
CA ALA A 599 -5.38 21.37 -42.12
C ALA A 599 -4.02 21.99 -42.50
N LYS A 600 -3.17 22.30 -41.52
CA LYS A 600 -1.82 22.83 -41.73
C LYS A 600 -0.83 21.75 -42.17
N ASP A 601 -0.86 20.58 -41.52
CA ASP A 601 -0.10 19.40 -41.91
C ASP A 601 -0.89 18.13 -41.55
N ALA A 602 -1.36 17.42 -42.57
CA ALA A 602 -2.16 16.22 -42.38
C ALA A 602 -1.39 15.07 -41.74
N SER A 603 -0.05 15.07 -41.76
CA SER A 603 0.78 14.06 -41.06
C SER A 603 0.71 14.22 -39.54
N ALA A 604 0.24 15.37 -39.03
CA ALA A 604 0.08 15.62 -37.60
C ALA A 604 -0.86 14.63 -36.90
N VAL A 605 -1.65 13.86 -37.66
CA VAL A 605 -2.44 12.74 -37.13
C VAL A 605 -1.58 11.68 -36.41
N ALA A 606 -0.27 11.59 -36.71
CA ALA A 606 0.67 10.72 -36.02
C ALA A 606 1.06 11.22 -34.60
N VAL A 607 0.78 12.50 -34.29
CA VAL A 607 1.05 13.08 -32.96
C VAL A 607 0.02 12.54 -31.95
N PRO A 608 0.43 11.95 -30.80
CA PRO A 608 -0.49 11.29 -29.88
C PRO A 608 -1.66 12.15 -29.39
N ALA A 609 -1.44 13.44 -29.15
CA ALA A 609 -2.49 14.36 -28.71
C ALA A 609 -3.53 14.66 -29.80
N VAL A 610 -3.09 14.75 -31.07
CA VAL A 610 -3.97 14.94 -32.24
C VAL A 610 -4.75 13.67 -32.49
N LEU A 611 -4.08 12.52 -32.52
CA LEU A 611 -4.69 11.20 -32.66
C LEU A 611 -5.81 10.99 -31.62
N ALA A 612 -5.52 11.24 -30.35
CA ALA A 612 -6.48 11.08 -29.26
C ALA A 612 -7.71 11.98 -29.40
N ALA A 613 -7.55 13.16 -29.99
CA ALA A 613 -8.66 14.09 -30.20
C ALA A 613 -9.48 13.77 -31.46
N ILE A 614 -8.84 13.32 -32.56
CA ILE A 614 -9.53 12.77 -33.74
C ILE A 614 -10.34 11.53 -33.36
N ALA A 615 -9.71 10.58 -32.67
CA ALA A 615 -10.35 9.33 -32.27
C ALA A 615 -11.53 9.52 -31.31
N ARG A 616 -11.57 10.63 -30.56
CA ARG A 616 -12.56 10.89 -29.51
C ARG A 616 -13.62 11.91 -29.89
N ASP A 617 -13.26 13.00 -30.55
CA ASP A 617 -14.12 14.17 -30.77
C ASP A 617 -14.37 14.45 -32.27
N ARG A 618 -13.32 14.42 -33.10
CA ARG A 618 -13.37 14.67 -34.56
C ARG A 618 -13.32 13.37 -35.37
N THR A 619 -14.29 12.49 -35.11
CA THR A 619 -14.37 11.17 -35.75
C THR A 619 -14.56 11.23 -37.27
N ASP A 620 -15.03 12.36 -37.80
CA ASP A 620 -15.10 12.66 -39.24
C ASP A 620 -13.70 12.62 -39.91
N LEU A 621 -12.64 12.98 -39.17
CA LEU A 621 -11.26 12.99 -39.66
C LEU A 621 -10.55 11.62 -39.54
N LEU A 622 -11.21 10.58 -39.01
CA LEU A 622 -10.60 9.25 -38.85
C LEU A 622 -10.17 8.62 -40.18
N HIS A 623 -10.79 9.00 -41.29
CA HIS A 623 -10.40 8.50 -42.61
C HIS A 623 -8.94 8.82 -42.97
N LEU A 624 -8.37 9.91 -42.43
CA LEU A 624 -6.95 10.28 -42.62
C LEU A 624 -6.00 9.31 -41.90
N VAL A 625 -6.49 8.63 -40.87
CA VAL A 625 -5.73 7.70 -40.04
C VAL A 625 -5.95 6.26 -40.50
N LEU A 626 -7.18 5.93 -40.90
CA LEU A 626 -7.62 4.57 -41.20
C LEU A 626 -7.49 4.17 -42.68
N GLY A 627 -7.16 5.12 -43.57
CA GLY A 627 -7.16 4.97 -45.03
C GLY A 627 -6.06 4.08 -45.66
N GLY A 628 -5.28 3.34 -44.88
CA GLY A 628 -4.22 2.45 -45.41
C GLY A 628 -2.89 3.15 -45.70
N THR A 629 -2.92 4.41 -46.12
CA THR A 629 -1.76 5.29 -46.25
C THR A 629 -1.97 6.53 -45.37
N THR A 630 -1.07 6.76 -44.42
CA THR A 630 -1.12 7.98 -43.62
C THR A 630 -0.54 9.14 -44.43
N PRO A 631 -1.13 10.34 -44.38
CA PRO A 631 -0.61 11.50 -45.09
C PRO A 631 0.86 11.74 -44.74
N PRO A 632 1.77 11.79 -45.73
CA PRO A 632 3.15 12.14 -45.46
C PRO A 632 3.26 13.63 -45.13
N GLY A 633 4.28 13.98 -44.35
CA GLY A 633 4.54 15.35 -43.94
C GLY A 633 5.60 15.41 -42.88
N ARG A 634 5.56 16.45 -42.04
CA ARG A 634 6.58 16.69 -41.03
C ARG A 634 6.70 15.58 -39.98
N PHE A 635 5.57 14.93 -39.64
CA PHE A 635 5.52 13.94 -38.55
C PHE A 635 5.53 12.49 -39.03
N GLN A 636 5.33 12.26 -40.32
CA GLN A 636 5.25 10.92 -40.88
C GLN A 636 5.85 10.88 -42.28
N ARG A 637 6.74 9.92 -42.53
CA ARG A 637 7.32 9.72 -43.86
C ARG A 637 6.39 8.92 -44.77
N ALA A 638 6.46 9.16 -46.07
CA ALA A 638 5.62 8.53 -47.08
C ALA A 638 5.83 7.01 -47.23
N ASP A 639 7.02 6.52 -46.86
CA ASP A 639 7.46 5.13 -46.97
C ASP A 639 7.11 4.25 -45.76
N VAL A 640 6.58 4.83 -44.67
CA VAL A 640 6.29 4.12 -43.43
C VAL A 640 4.80 3.95 -43.23
N THR A 641 4.32 2.70 -43.24
CA THR A 641 2.93 2.37 -42.88
C THR A 641 2.73 2.63 -41.38
N TYR A 642 1.97 3.66 -41.04
CA TYR A 642 1.61 3.98 -39.66
C TYR A 642 0.36 3.22 -39.25
N VAL A 643 0.46 2.45 -38.16
CA VAL A 643 -0.71 1.86 -37.51
C VAL A 643 -0.85 2.43 -36.11
N PRO A 644 -1.91 3.19 -35.85
CA PRO A 644 -2.06 3.89 -34.58
C PRO A 644 -2.50 2.93 -33.48
N HIS A 645 -2.07 3.23 -32.26
CA HIS A 645 -2.61 2.58 -31.07
C HIS A 645 -3.92 3.27 -30.65
N MET A 646 -5.01 2.49 -30.56
CA MET A 646 -6.35 2.99 -30.26
C MET A 646 -6.88 2.35 -28.99
N THR A 647 -7.59 3.13 -28.18
CA THR A 647 -8.25 2.62 -26.97
C THR A 647 -9.69 2.20 -27.27
N ALA A 648 -10.17 1.14 -26.60
CA ALA A 648 -11.55 0.70 -26.72
C ALA A 648 -12.56 1.81 -26.40
N ALA A 649 -12.25 2.70 -25.45
CA ALA A 649 -13.11 3.82 -25.08
C ALA A 649 -13.33 4.83 -26.23
N TRP A 650 -12.34 5.02 -27.10
CA TRP A 650 -12.50 5.84 -28.31
C TRP A 650 -13.29 5.09 -29.36
N MET A 651 -12.95 3.82 -29.61
CA MET A 651 -13.58 2.99 -30.64
C MET A 651 -15.08 2.77 -30.42
N ARG A 652 -15.56 2.79 -29.17
CA ARG A 652 -17.01 2.78 -28.86
C ARG A 652 -17.79 3.94 -29.48
N ARG A 653 -17.10 5.03 -29.84
CA ARG A 653 -17.69 6.20 -30.49
C ARG A 653 -17.73 6.05 -32.02
N TRP A 654 -17.09 5.04 -32.59
CA TRP A 654 -16.88 4.93 -34.03
C TRP A 654 -18.05 4.24 -34.73
N THR A 655 -18.25 4.57 -36.01
CA THR A 655 -19.19 3.89 -36.89
C THR A 655 -18.72 2.46 -37.19
N SER A 656 -19.60 1.63 -37.76
CA SER A 656 -19.23 0.29 -38.25
C SER A 656 -18.09 0.38 -39.28
N ARG A 657 -18.24 1.24 -40.30
CA ARG A 657 -17.23 1.48 -41.33
C ARG A 657 -15.86 1.86 -40.79
N GLN A 658 -15.82 2.73 -39.77
CA GLN A 658 -14.56 3.14 -39.13
C GLN A 658 -13.90 1.98 -38.38
N ARG A 659 -14.67 1.15 -37.67
CA ARG A 659 -14.13 -0.03 -36.99
C ARG A 659 -13.63 -1.07 -37.98
N ASP A 660 -14.37 -1.33 -39.05
CA ASP A 660 -13.95 -2.26 -40.10
C ASP A 660 -12.66 -1.80 -40.79
N ALA A 661 -12.52 -0.50 -41.07
CA ALA A 661 -11.28 0.05 -41.61
C ALA A 661 -10.08 -0.19 -40.67
N TYR A 662 -10.26 0.03 -39.37
CA TYR A 662 -9.19 -0.22 -38.39
C TYR A 662 -8.86 -1.71 -38.25
N LEU A 663 -9.88 -2.57 -38.21
CA LEU A 663 -9.70 -4.03 -38.22
C LEU A 663 -8.95 -4.49 -39.48
N GLY A 664 -9.23 -3.89 -40.64
CA GLY A 664 -8.49 -4.15 -41.89
C GLY A 664 -7.01 -3.80 -41.80
N LEU A 665 -6.65 -2.70 -41.13
CA LEU A 665 -5.25 -2.34 -40.87
C LEU A 665 -4.57 -3.34 -39.94
N LEU A 666 -5.23 -3.71 -38.84
CA LEU A 666 -4.70 -4.66 -37.86
C LEU A 666 -4.52 -6.06 -38.47
N ALA A 667 -5.49 -6.54 -39.25
CA ALA A 667 -5.42 -7.84 -39.92
C ALA A 667 -4.25 -7.91 -40.91
N ARG A 668 -3.94 -6.81 -41.60
CA ARG A 668 -2.79 -6.72 -42.50
C ARG A 668 -1.46 -6.91 -41.77
N ILE A 669 -1.30 -6.32 -40.57
CA ILE A 669 -0.09 -6.55 -39.76
C ILE A 669 -0.09 -7.98 -39.23
N ALA A 670 -1.19 -8.43 -38.63
CA ALA A 670 -1.27 -9.75 -37.99
C ALA A 670 -0.96 -10.89 -38.98
N GLY A 671 -1.43 -10.77 -40.23
CA GLY A 671 -1.21 -11.72 -41.30
C GLY A 671 0.10 -11.58 -42.08
N ASN A 672 0.91 -10.52 -41.85
CA ASN A 672 2.17 -10.34 -42.57
C ASN A 672 3.32 -11.04 -41.83
N GLU A 673 3.78 -12.17 -42.36
CA GLU A 673 4.87 -12.97 -41.79
C GLU A 673 6.25 -12.29 -41.86
N GLU A 674 6.42 -11.26 -42.69
CA GLU A 674 7.64 -10.45 -42.73
C GLU A 674 7.74 -9.47 -41.54
N GLN A 675 6.63 -9.27 -40.81
CA GLN A 675 6.62 -8.39 -39.63
C GLN A 675 7.18 -9.10 -38.39
N PRO A 676 7.85 -8.38 -37.47
CA PRO A 676 8.28 -8.94 -36.20
C PRO A 676 7.10 -9.56 -35.42
N GLY A 677 7.34 -10.72 -34.77
CA GLY A 677 6.33 -11.44 -34.01
C GLY A 677 5.61 -10.56 -32.97
N ASP A 678 6.32 -9.65 -32.31
CA ASP A 678 5.74 -8.71 -31.34
C ASP A 678 4.73 -7.73 -31.97
N ALA A 679 5.00 -7.26 -33.19
CA ALA A 679 4.11 -6.36 -33.91
C ALA A 679 2.81 -7.08 -34.32
N ARG A 680 2.95 -8.31 -34.84
CA ARG A 680 1.83 -9.20 -35.16
C ARG A 680 0.99 -9.53 -33.92
N ALA A 681 1.65 -9.91 -32.82
CA ALA A 681 0.99 -10.19 -31.55
C ALA A 681 0.26 -8.94 -31.00
N SER A 682 0.87 -7.76 -31.08
CA SER A 682 0.23 -6.50 -30.68
C SER A 682 -1.03 -6.21 -31.50
N ALA A 683 -1.00 -6.45 -32.82
CA ALA A 683 -2.16 -6.31 -33.68
C ALA A 683 -3.29 -7.28 -33.28
N ILE A 684 -2.97 -8.56 -33.03
CA ILE A 684 -3.92 -9.59 -32.61
C ILE A 684 -4.57 -9.24 -31.26
N ARG A 685 -3.80 -8.78 -30.26
CA ARG A 685 -4.36 -8.30 -28.99
C ARG A 685 -5.34 -7.15 -29.22
N THR A 686 -4.96 -6.20 -30.08
CA THR A 686 -5.77 -5.02 -30.35
C THR A 686 -7.06 -5.39 -31.06
N ILE A 687 -7.05 -6.34 -32.02
CA ILE A 687 -8.25 -6.87 -32.69
C ILE A 687 -9.28 -7.30 -31.64
N GLY A 688 -8.88 -8.10 -30.65
CA GLY A 688 -9.76 -8.58 -29.58
C GLY A 688 -10.36 -7.48 -28.70
N THR A 689 -9.84 -6.26 -28.73
CA THR A 689 -10.37 -5.12 -27.96
C THR A 689 -11.26 -4.18 -28.76
N VAL A 690 -11.42 -4.40 -30.07
CA VAL A 690 -12.29 -3.58 -30.93
C VAL A 690 -13.75 -3.88 -30.59
N PRO A 691 -14.57 -2.88 -30.20
CA PRO A 691 -15.96 -3.10 -29.81
C PRO A 691 -16.79 -3.75 -30.92
N GLY A 692 -17.47 -4.85 -30.59
CA GLY A 692 -18.32 -5.59 -31.52
C GLY A 692 -17.57 -6.56 -32.43
N VAL A 693 -16.28 -6.80 -32.21
CA VAL A 693 -15.50 -7.74 -33.04
C VAL A 693 -15.98 -9.19 -32.85
N ASP A 694 -16.14 -9.90 -33.96
CA ASP A 694 -16.47 -11.32 -33.98
C ASP A 694 -15.23 -12.19 -33.77
N ALA A 695 -15.36 -13.27 -33.00
CA ALA A 695 -14.27 -14.21 -32.73
C ALA A 695 -13.71 -14.88 -34.00
N ALA A 696 -14.49 -15.00 -35.07
CA ALA A 696 -14.05 -15.49 -36.37
C ALA A 696 -12.86 -14.69 -36.93
N ARG A 697 -12.67 -13.42 -36.53
CA ARG A 697 -11.49 -12.62 -36.89
C ARG A 697 -10.19 -13.08 -36.22
N LEU A 698 -10.30 -13.81 -35.12
CA LEU A 698 -9.15 -14.29 -34.33
C LEU A 698 -8.90 -15.80 -34.50
N ARG A 699 -9.92 -16.58 -34.90
CA ARG A 699 -9.81 -18.03 -35.14
C ARG A 699 -8.64 -18.45 -36.05
N PRO A 700 -8.30 -17.74 -37.15
CA PRO A 700 -7.16 -18.12 -37.99
C PRO A 700 -5.81 -18.16 -37.24
N TYR A 701 -5.68 -17.46 -36.11
CA TYR A 701 -4.45 -17.38 -35.34
C TYR A 701 -4.38 -18.40 -34.18
N LEU A 702 -5.48 -19.10 -33.87
CA LEU A 702 -5.53 -20.08 -32.78
C LEU A 702 -4.72 -21.35 -33.09
N ASP A 703 -4.55 -21.67 -34.38
CA ASP A 703 -3.77 -22.82 -34.85
C ASP A 703 -2.43 -22.42 -35.48
N SER A 704 -2.00 -21.17 -35.31
CA SER A 704 -0.73 -20.69 -35.87
C SER A 704 0.46 -21.49 -35.35
N ASP A 705 1.42 -21.85 -36.20
CA ASP A 705 2.66 -22.56 -35.80
C ASP A 705 3.60 -21.69 -34.94
N ASP A 706 3.40 -20.38 -34.90
CA ASP A 706 4.11 -19.46 -34.02
C ASP A 706 3.46 -19.43 -32.63
N ASP A 707 4.20 -19.91 -31.62
CA ASP A 707 3.76 -20.00 -30.22
C ASP A 707 3.37 -18.65 -29.61
N LEU A 708 4.07 -17.55 -29.94
CA LEU A 708 3.74 -16.21 -29.47
C LEU A 708 2.39 -15.76 -30.04
N ILE A 709 2.18 -15.98 -31.33
CA ILE A 709 0.94 -15.63 -32.03
C ILE A 709 -0.23 -16.44 -31.49
N ARG A 710 -0.06 -17.75 -31.34
CA ARG A 710 -1.06 -18.66 -30.79
C ARG A 710 -1.49 -18.26 -29.38
N ARG A 711 -0.55 -18.09 -28.45
CA ARG A 711 -0.85 -17.68 -27.06
C ARG A 711 -1.53 -16.32 -27.00
N THR A 712 -1.12 -15.42 -27.88
CA THR A 712 -1.73 -14.10 -27.99
C THR A 712 -3.17 -14.18 -28.48
N ALA A 713 -3.46 -15.00 -29.49
CA ALA A 713 -4.81 -15.22 -30.00
C ALA A 713 -5.72 -15.87 -28.96
N LEU A 714 -5.24 -16.91 -28.26
CA LEU A 714 -5.96 -17.56 -27.15
C LEU A 714 -6.34 -16.57 -26.04
N THR A 715 -5.45 -15.62 -25.73
CA THR A 715 -5.73 -14.58 -24.73
C THR A 715 -6.73 -13.55 -25.26
N ALA A 716 -6.59 -13.13 -26.53
CA ALA A 716 -7.40 -12.08 -27.13
C ALA A 716 -8.85 -12.51 -27.43
N VAL A 717 -9.08 -13.78 -27.78
CA VAL A 717 -10.40 -14.26 -28.26
C VAL A 717 -11.49 -14.13 -27.19
N ALA A 718 -11.15 -14.23 -25.90
CA ALA A 718 -12.07 -14.05 -24.78
C ALA A 718 -12.51 -12.59 -24.53
N TRP A 719 -11.96 -11.62 -25.26
CA TRP A 719 -12.32 -10.20 -25.19
C TRP A 719 -13.24 -9.73 -26.33
N THR A 720 -13.58 -10.63 -27.26
CA THR A 720 -14.51 -10.38 -28.37
C THR A 720 -15.93 -10.07 -27.88
N ALA A 721 -16.82 -9.68 -28.79
CA ALA A 721 -18.20 -9.29 -28.48
C ALA A 721 -18.99 -10.39 -27.74
N SER A 722 -18.74 -11.66 -28.08
CA SER A 722 -19.46 -12.82 -27.57
C SER A 722 -18.48 -13.82 -26.93
N PRO A 723 -17.91 -13.55 -25.75
CA PRO A 723 -16.91 -14.42 -25.14
C PRO A 723 -17.41 -15.84 -24.87
N GLN A 724 -18.70 -16.01 -24.60
CA GLN A 724 -19.33 -17.32 -24.43
C GLN A 724 -19.23 -18.21 -25.67
N ALA A 725 -19.17 -17.62 -26.88
CA ALA A 725 -19.12 -18.37 -28.14
C ALA A 725 -17.74 -19.02 -28.40
N VAL A 726 -16.71 -18.63 -27.66
CA VAL A 726 -15.32 -19.09 -27.87
C VAL A 726 -14.91 -20.21 -26.91
N MET A 727 -15.83 -20.64 -26.04
CA MET A 727 -15.60 -21.73 -25.09
C MET A 727 -15.11 -23.02 -25.77
N PRO A 728 -15.72 -23.50 -26.88
CA PRO A 728 -15.24 -24.69 -27.58
C PRO A 728 -13.82 -24.52 -28.11
N ASP A 729 -13.51 -23.35 -28.68
CA ASP A 729 -12.20 -23.01 -29.22
C ASP A 729 -11.12 -23.07 -28.13
N LEU A 730 -11.41 -22.53 -26.93
CA LEU A 730 -10.49 -22.60 -25.79
C LEU A 730 -10.35 -24.01 -25.19
N LEU A 731 -11.44 -24.78 -25.15
CA LEU A 731 -11.45 -26.16 -24.62
C LEU A 731 -10.60 -27.11 -25.46
N ALA A 732 -10.52 -26.89 -26.78
CA ALA A 732 -9.67 -27.67 -27.67
C ALA A 732 -8.18 -27.68 -27.24
N HIS A 733 -7.73 -26.65 -26.51
CA HIS A 733 -6.36 -26.54 -25.99
C HIS A 733 -6.20 -26.96 -24.52
N ALA A 734 -7.26 -27.44 -23.84
CA ALA A 734 -7.18 -27.83 -22.43
C ALA A 734 -6.26 -29.03 -22.15
N ALA A 735 -6.00 -29.85 -23.17
CA ALA A 735 -5.11 -31.02 -23.12
C ALA A 735 -3.72 -30.76 -23.74
N THR A 736 -3.44 -29.56 -24.26
CA THR A 736 -2.17 -29.24 -24.95
C THR A 736 -1.19 -28.48 -24.03
N ASP A 737 0.00 -28.12 -24.52
CA ASP A 737 0.96 -27.29 -23.77
C ASP A 737 0.46 -25.85 -23.51
N HIS A 738 -0.54 -25.42 -24.27
CA HIS A 738 -1.17 -24.10 -24.16
C HIS A 738 -2.33 -24.05 -23.16
N ALA A 739 -2.62 -25.16 -22.48
CA ALA A 739 -3.72 -25.28 -21.51
C ALA A 739 -3.73 -24.15 -20.47
N HIS A 740 -2.56 -23.74 -19.97
CA HIS A 740 -2.48 -22.65 -18.99
C HIS A 740 -3.04 -21.32 -19.54
N VAL A 741 -2.68 -20.94 -20.78
CA VAL A 741 -3.18 -19.71 -21.41
C VAL A 741 -4.67 -19.82 -21.74
N ALA A 742 -5.08 -20.93 -22.34
CA ALA A 742 -6.46 -21.15 -22.75
C ALA A 742 -7.42 -21.13 -21.55
N MET A 743 -7.03 -21.73 -20.43
CA MET A 743 -7.86 -21.79 -19.22
C MET A 743 -7.96 -20.46 -18.49
N TYR A 744 -6.90 -19.64 -18.48
CA TYR A 744 -6.99 -18.27 -17.97
C TYR A 744 -7.91 -17.40 -18.84
N ALA A 745 -7.84 -17.53 -20.17
CA ALA A 745 -8.80 -16.86 -21.06
C ALA A 745 -10.23 -17.36 -20.84
N MET A 746 -10.40 -18.66 -20.58
CA MET A 746 -11.70 -19.29 -20.31
C MET A 746 -12.37 -18.75 -19.05
N THR A 747 -11.59 -18.36 -18.04
CA THR A 747 -12.13 -17.70 -16.83
C THR A 747 -12.95 -16.47 -17.19
N ARG A 748 -12.53 -15.71 -18.21
CA ARG A 748 -13.27 -14.55 -18.71
C ARG A 748 -14.53 -14.95 -19.47
N ALA A 749 -14.41 -15.91 -20.37
CA ALA A 749 -15.50 -16.39 -21.22
C ALA A 749 -16.63 -17.03 -20.41
N ALA A 750 -16.28 -17.89 -19.45
CA ALA A 750 -17.23 -18.61 -18.59
C ALA A 750 -18.16 -17.69 -17.79
N ARG A 751 -17.72 -16.46 -17.45
CA ARG A 751 -18.56 -15.46 -16.76
C ARG A 751 -19.77 -15.02 -17.58
N PHE A 752 -19.78 -15.25 -18.89
CA PHE A 752 -20.89 -14.95 -19.79
C PHE A 752 -21.64 -16.18 -20.29
N VAL A 753 -21.23 -17.38 -19.87
CA VAL A 753 -21.94 -18.62 -20.15
C VAL A 753 -22.99 -18.84 -19.06
N ARG A 754 -24.12 -19.42 -19.43
CA ARG A 754 -25.16 -19.78 -18.46
C ARG A 754 -24.64 -20.88 -17.52
N PRO A 755 -24.85 -20.78 -16.20
CA PRO A 755 -24.39 -21.81 -15.26
C PRO A 755 -24.87 -23.22 -15.60
N SER A 756 -26.09 -23.37 -16.13
CA SER A 756 -26.62 -24.66 -16.61
C SER A 756 -25.79 -25.31 -17.72
N GLU A 757 -25.11 -24.53 -18.55
CA GLU A 757 -24.29 -25.02 -19.67
C GLU A 757 -22.85 -25.32 -19.27
N LEU A 758 -22.34 -24.63 -18.25
CA LEU A 758 -20.93 -24.74 -17.82
C LEU A 758 -20.56 -26.13 -17.29
N ALA A 759 -21.49 -26.83 -16.64
CA ALA A 759 -21.25 -28.19 -16.13
C ALA A 759 -20.84 -29.14 -17.27
N ALA A 760 -21.63 -29.15 -18.35
CA ALA A 760 -21.38 -30.00 -19.51
C ALA A 760 -20.08 -29.62 -20.24
N LEU A 761 -19.78 -28.33 -20.33
CA LEU A 761 -18.58 -27.82 -21.01
C LEU A 761 -17.28 -28.13 -20.25
N LEU A 762 -17.26 -27.98 -18.92
CA LEU A 762 -16.05 -28.08 -18.11
C LEU A 762 -15.83 -29.44 -17.46
N GLY A 763 -16.87 -30.28 -17.36
CA GLY A 763 -16.77 -31.63 -16.84
C GLY A 763 -15.67 -32.48 -17.51
N PRO A 764 -15.57 -32.51 -18.86
CA PRO A 764 -14.49 -33.19 -19.55
C PRO A 764 -13.10 -32.62 -19.23
N ALA A 765 -12.95 -31.30 -19.17
CA ALA A 765 -11.67 -30.65 -18.84
C ALA A 765 -11.20 -30.98 -17.41
N LEU A 766 -12.13 -31.11 -16.45
CA LEU A 766 -11.85 -31.52 -15.08
C LEU A 766 -11.40 -32.99 -14.97
N ARG A 767 -11.92 -33.88 -15.82
CA ARG A 767 -11.57 -35.32 -15.84
C ARG A 767 -10.29 -35.61 -16.65
N GLU A 768 -10.19 -35.06 -17.85
CA GLU A 768 -9.23 -35.50 -18.88
C GLU A 768 -8.15 -34.45 -19.18
N GLY A 769 -8.34 -33.19 -18.79
CA GLY A 769 -7.40 -32.09 -19.10
C GLY A 769 -6.04 -32.21 -18.38
N LYS A 770 -5.09 -31.34 -18.72
CA LYS A 770 -3.82 -31.22 -17.95
C LYS A 770 -4.09 -30.72 -16.53
N ILE A 771 -3.13 -30.91 -15.61
CA ILE A 771 -3.25 -30.50 -14.19
C ILE A 771 -3.74 -29.05 -14.06
N THR A 772 -3.16 -28.10 -14.82
CA THR A 772 -3.60 -26.69 -14.82
C THR A 772 -5.05 -26.52 -15.28
N ALA A 773 -5.47 -27.24 -16.31
CA ALA A 773 -6.84 -27.20 -16.80
C ALA A 773 -7.84 -27.78 -15.80
N ARG A 774 -7.51 -28.89 -15.14
CA ARG A 774 -8.37 -29.46 -14.09
C ARG A 774 -8.55 -28.48 -12.92
N LYS A 775 -7.45 -27.89 -12.45
CA LYS A 775 -7.46 -26.90 -11.36
C LYS A 775 -8.30 -25.68 -11.70
N GLU A 776 -8.20 -25.18 -12.94
CA GLU A 776 -8.93 -23.99 -13.35
C GLU A 776 -10.39 -24.28 -13.68
N ALA A 777 -10.70 -25.43 -14.30
CA ALA A 777 -12.08 -25.87 -14.53
C ALA A 777 -12.87 -25.95 -13.22
N LEU A 778 -12.27 -26.55 -12.18
CA LEU A 778 -12.80 -26.57 -10.82
C LEU A 778 -13.13 -25.16 -10.30
N ARG A 779 -12.19 -24.21 -10.41
CA ARG A 779 -12.38 -22.84 -9.93
C ARG A 779 -13.47 -22.12 -10.69
N ILE A 780 -13.53 -22.30 -12.01
CA ILE A 780 -14.56 -21.71 -12.86
C ILE A 780 -15.94 -22.26 -12.48
N LEU A 781 -16.09 -23.57 -12.28
CA LEU A 781 -17.36 -24.19 -11.86
C LEU A 781 -17.86 -23.62 -10.53
N LEU A 782 -16.99 -23.58 -9.51
CA LEU A 782 -17.34 -23.08 -8.18
C LEU A 782 -17.61 -21.58 -8.16
N HIS A 783 -16.75 -20.78 -8.83
CA HIS A 783 -16.88 -19.33 -8.87
C HIS A 783 -18.16 -18.86 -9.57
N ASN A 784 -18.60 -19.58 -10.61
CA ASN A 784 -19.83 -19.24 -11.35
C ASN A 784 -21.09 -19.85 -10.73
N ARG A 785 -20.97 -20.55 -9.58
CA ARG A 785 -22.09 -21.18 -8.85
C ARG A 785 -22.89 -22.15 -9.72
N VAL A 786 -22.19 -23.01 -10.46
CA VAL A 786 -22.84 -24.05 -11.28
C VAL A 786 -23.60 -25.01 -10.35
N PRO A 787 -24.89 -25.34 -10.62
CA PRO A 787 -25.72 -26.15 -9.72
C PRO A 787 -25.07 -27.48 -9.30
N ASP A 788 -24.52 -28.23 -10.26
CA ASP A 788 -23.93 -29.56 -10.02
C ASP A 788 -22.41 -29.49 -9.78
N ALA A 789 -21.86 -28.30 -9.49
CA ALA A 789 -20.41 -28.11 -9.35
C ALA A 789 -19.82 -29.04 -8.29
N LEU A 790 -20.45 -29.11 -7.10
CA LEU A 790 -19.90 -29.88 -5.98
C LEU A 790 -19.94 -31.38 -6.22
N ASP A 791 -20.91 -31.89 -6.98
CA ASP A 791 -20.93 -33.30 -7.40
C ASP A 791 -19.77 -33.61 -8.35
N LEU A 792 -19.49 -32.72 -9.30
CA LEU A 792 -18.31 -32.83 -10.17
C LEU A 792 -17.00 -32.76 -9.38
N VAL A 793 -16.92 -31.87 -8.39
CA VAL A 793 -15.76 -31.76 -7.48
C VAL A 793 -15.58 -33.02 -6.65
N ALA A 794 -16.68 -33.59 -6.14
CA ALA A 794 -16.67 -34.82 -5.35
C ALA A 794 -16.19 -36.00 -6.17
N ALA A 795 -16.72 -36.18 -7.39
CA ALA A 795 -16.27 -37.22 -8.31
C ALA A 795 -14.78 -37.07 -8.66
N ALA A 796 -14.31 -35.83 -8.85
CA ALA A 796 -12.90 -35.55 -9.12
C ALA A 796 -11.98 -35.77 -7.89
N TRP A 797 -12.51 -35.69 -6.68
CA TRP A 797 -11.80 -36.02 -5.44
C TRP A 797 -11.70 -37.53 -5.23
N ASP A 798 -12.81 -38.24 -5.48
CA ASP A 798 -12.95 -39.68 -5.29
C ASP A 798 -12.20 -40.50 -6.36
N ASP A 799 -11.79 -39.89 -7.47
CA ASP A 799 -10.94 -40.51 -8.49
C ASP A 799 -9.57 -40.95 -7.90
N PRO A 800 -9.27 -42.26 -7.86
CA PRO A 800 -8.00 -42.78 -7.35
C PRO A 800 -6.78 -42.32 -8.18
N GLY A 801 -6.99 -42.02 -9.47
CA GLY A 801 -5.96 -41.52 -10.38
C GLY A 801 -5.73 -40.01 -10.30
N GLN A 802 -6.44 -39.31 -9.40
CA GLN A 802 -6.37 -37.85 -9.37
C GLN A 802 -5.02 -37.34 -8.87
N HIS A 803 -4.48 -36.35 -9.59
CA HIS A 803 -3.20 -35.74 -9.25
C HIS A 803 -3.24 -34.95 -7.93
N ARG A 804 -2.17 -35.04 -7.14
CA ARG A 804 -2.06 -34.39 -5.80
C ARG A 804 -2.36 -32.88 -5.81
N ASP A 805 -1.87 -32.14 -6.82
CA ASP A 805 -2.09 -30.69 -6.91
C ASP A 805 -3.53 -30.31 -7.24
N VAL A 806 -4.26 -31.22 -7.90
CA VAL A 806 -5.69 -31.03 -8.17
C VAL A 806 -6.48 -31.31 -6.91
N ARG A 807 -6.16 -32.38 -6.16
CA ARG A 807 -6.72 -32.61 -4.82
C ARG A 807 -6.45 -31.43 -3.88
N ALA A 808 -5.25 -30.87 -3.89
CA ALA A 808 -4.93 -29.68 -3.10
C ALA A 808 -5.81 -28.47 -3.49
N ALA A 809 -6.00 -28.24 -4.79
CA ALA A 809 -6.88 -27.19 -5.29
C ALA A 809 -8.35 -27.43 -4.89
N ILE A 810 -8.83 -28.68 -4.93
CA ILE A 810 -10.17 -29.07 -4.47
C ILE A 810 -10.34 -28.73 -2.99
N ALA A 811 -9.44 -29.22 -2.12
CA ALA A 811 -9.49 -28.97 -0.68
C ALA A 811 -9.50 -27.46 -0.36
N SER A 812 -8.68 -26.66 -1.05
CA SER A 812 -8.69 -25.21 -0.89
C SER A 812 -9.99 -24.56 -1.38
N ALA A 813 -10.58 -25.05 -2.47
CA ALA A 813 -11.72 -24.40 -3.12
C ALA A 813 -13.06 -24.70 -2.42
N VAL A 814 -13.18 -25.83 -1.70
CA VAL A 814 -14.42 -26.21 -1.01
C VAL A 814 -14.60 -25.55 0.37
N ARG A 815 -13.59 -24.84 0.90
CA ARG A 815 -13.65 -24.19 2.22
C ARG A 815 -14.87 -23.26 2.42
N PRO A 816 -15.36 -22.50 1.41
CA PRO A 816 -16.55 -21.67 1.58
C PRO A 816 -17.87 -22.45 1.64
N TYR A 817 -17.87 -23.75 1.31
CA TYR A 817 -19.08 -24.56 1.11
C TYR A 817 -19.38 -25.48 2.30
N LEU A 818 -19.06 -25.07 3.53
CA LEU A 818 -19.20 -25.90 4.74
C LEU A 818 -20.64 -26.36 5.03
N ALA A 819 -21.65 -25.69 4.48
CA ALA A 819 -23.04 -26.14 4.56
C ALA A 819 -23.24 -27.51 3.89
N GLU A 820 -22.44 -27.80 2.87
CA GLU A 820 -22.54 -29.00 2.06
C GLU A 820 -21.81 -30.17 2.71
N PRO A 821 -22.47 -31.32 2.95
CA PRO A 821 -21.85 -32.48 3.58
C PRO A 821 -20.59 -32.95 2.87
N VAL A 822 -20.56 -32.87 1.53
CA VAL A 822 -19.44 -33.31 0.72
C VAL A 822 -18.18 -32.44 0.91
N ALA A 823 -18.34 -31.13 1.08
CA ALA A 823 -17.23 -30.23 1.38
C ALA A 823 -16.61 -30.55 2.74
N ARG A 824 -17.46 -30.82 3.76
CA ARG A 824 -16.98 -31.24 5.08
C ARG A 824 -16.24 -32.58 5.03
N ARG A 825 -16.72 -33.56 4.24
CA ARG A 825 -16.02 -34.83 4.01
C ARG A 825 -14.63 -34.60 3.41
N ILE A 826 -14.55 -33.87 2.30
CA ILE A 826 -13.29 -33.57 1.61
C ILE A 826 -12.28 -32.88 2.53
N LEU A 827 -12.71 -31.86 3.29
CA LEU A 827 -11.83 -31.15 4.22
C LEU A 827 -11.34 -32.04 5.37
N THR A 828 -12.21 -32.94 5.87
CA THR A 828 -11.88 -33.92 6.90
C THR A 828 -10.81 -34.89 6.42
N GLU A 829 -10.95 -35.40 5.20
CA GLU A 829 -9.97 -36.30 4.57
C GLU A 829 -8.67 -35.56 4.24
N ALA A 830 -8.74 -34.32 3.74
CA ALA A 830 -7.57 -33.50 3.47
C ALA A 830 -6.75 -33.23 4.75
N ALA A 831 -7.40 -32.90 5.87
CA ALA A 831 -6.76 -32.67 7.16
C ALA A 831 -6.08 -33.92 7.73
N GLY A 832 -6.54 -35.12 7.37
CA GLY A 832 -5.90 -36.40 7.73
C GLY A 832 -4.96 -36.97 6.67
N GLY A 833 -4.80 -36.27 5.54
CA GLY A 833 -3.98 -36.70 4.41
C GLY A 833 -2.51 -36.31 4.54
N PRO A 834 -1.71 -36.52 3.47
CA PRO A 834 -0.32 -36.06 3.40
C PRO A 834 -0.19 -34.54 3.64
N ARG A 835 0.99 -34.13 4.11
CA ARG A 835 1.36 -32.73 4.41
C ARG A 835 0.78 -31.68 3.48
N ASP A 836 0.93 -31.87 2.17
CA ASP A 836 0.54 -30.87 1.17
C ASP A 836 -0.99 -30.67 1.09
N LEU A 837 -1.78 -31.71 1.42
CA LEU A 837 -3.25 -31.64 1.52
C LEU A 837 -3.69 -31.10 2.88
N ALA A 838 -3.04 -31.53 3.97
CA ALA A 838 -3.34 -31.06 5.32
C ALA A 838 -3.16 -29.53 5.43
N ARG A 839 -2.12 -28.96 4.81
CA ARG A 839 -1.93 -27.51 4.73
C ARG A 839 -3.07 -26.78 4.01
N GLN A 840 -3.86 -27.46 3.16
CA GLN A 840 -4.99 -26.86 2.46
C GLN A 840 -6.24 -26.66 3.32
N VAL A 841 -6.25 -27.02 4.61
CA VAL A 841 -7.33 -26.58 5.53
C VAL A 841 -6.94 -25.35 6.35
N LEU A 842 -5.65 -24.99 6.38
CA LEU A 842 -5.11 -23.88 7.16
C LEU A 842 -5.32 -22.51 6.49
N GLY A 843 -5.28 -21.44 7.27
CA GLY A 843 -5.32 -20.05 6.76
C GLY A 843 -6.71 -19.42 6.63
N THR A 844 -7.79 -20.14 6.96
CA THR A 844 -9.12 -19.54 7.09
C THR A 844 -9.28 -18.99 8.51
N PRO A 845 -9.52 -17.68 8.73
CA PRO A 845 -9.75 -17.14 10.06
C PRO A 845 -11.16 -17.48 10.57
N PRO A 846 -11.40 -17.58 11.89
CA PRO A 846 -12.70 -17.95 12.45
C PRO A 846 -13.85 -17.04 12.04
N LEU A 847 -13.58 -15.74 11.90
CA LEU A 847 -14.57 -14.76 11.46
C LEU A 847 -15.02 -14.96 10.00
N ALA A 848 -14.26 -15.67 9.17
CA ALA A 848 -14.67 -16.04 7.81
C ALA A 848 -15.53 -17.32 7.77
N VAL A 849 -15.64 -18.05 8.89
CA VAL A 849 -16.44 -19.27 9.01
C VAL A 849 -17.78 -18.97 9.70
N GLU A 850 -18.86 -19.52 9.15
CA GLU A 850 -20.20 -19.44 9.76
C GLU A 850 -20.18 -20.05 11.16
N GLU A 851 -20.85 -19.39 12.11
CA GLU A 851 -20.74 -19.71 13.53
C GLU A 851 -21.00 -21.19 13.85
N ARG A 852 -22.06 -21.77 13.27
CA ARG A 852 -22.40 -23.19 13.43
C ARG A 852 -21.32 -24.18 12.97
N PHE A 853 -20.38 -23.75 12.12
CA PHE A 853 -19.29 -24.57 11.61
C PHE A 853 -17.92 -24.25 12.23
N ARG A 854 -17.82 -23.27 13.14
CA ARG A 854 -16.54 -22.91 13.75
C ARG A 854 -15.93 -24.05 14.57
N GLY A 855 -16.74 -24.78 15.34
CA GLY A 855 -16.29 -25.99 16.06
C GLY A 855 -15.78 -27.08 15.11
N PHE A 856 -16.50 -27.33 14.02
CA PHE A 856 -16.04 -28.27 13.00
C PHE A 856 -14.71 -27.83 12.38
N TYR A 857 -14.59 -26.57 11.96
CA TYR A 857 -13.38 -26.08 11.32
C TYR A 857 -12.19 -26.04 12.28
N ALA A 858 -12.41 -25.69 13.56
CA ALA A 858 -11.40 -25.76 14.61
C ALA A 858 -10.87 -27.19 14.76
N SER A 859 -11.73 -28.21 14.69
CA SER A 859 -11.32 -29.62 14.75
C SER A 859 -10.39 -30.02 13.58
N LEU A 860 -10.56 -29.42 12.40
CA LEU A 860 -9.66 -29.63 11.26
C LEU A 860 -8.28 -29.04 11.52
N VAL A 861 -8.21 -27.80 12.03
CA VAL A 861 -6.95 -27.14 12.37
C VAL A 861 -6.22 -27.92 13.46
N MET A 862 -6.94 -28.35 14.50
CA MET A 862 -6.39 -29.17 15.57
C MET A 862 -5.87 -30.52 15.08
N ARG A 863 -6.55 -31.16 14.11
CA ARG A 863 -6.07 -32.40 13.50
C ARG A 863 -4.72 -32.22 12.81
N VAL A 864 -4.52 -31.12 12.08
CA VAL A 864 -3.23 -30.84 11.43
C VAL A 864 -2.15 -30.50 12.47
N ALA A 865 -2.50 -29.72 13.51
CA ALA A 865 -1.60 -29.41 14.62
C ALA A 865 -1.20 -30.64 15.44
N GLY A 866 -2.05 -31.68 15.50
CA GLY A 866 -1.75 -32.97 16.14
C GLY A 866 -1.16 -34.02 15.20
N SER A 867 -0.81 -33.67 13.95
CA SER A 867 -0.27 -34.64 12.99
C SER A 867 1.16 -35.06 13.35
N GLY A 868 1.52 -36.31 12.98
CA GLY A 868 2.89 -36.82 13.15
C GLY A 868 3.89 -36.28 12.11
N ASP A 869 3.44 -35.50 11.13
CA ASP A 869 4.30 -34.82 10.15
C ASP A 869 4.69 -33.45 10.71
N THR A 870 5.97 -33.28 11.09
CA THR A 870 6.45 -32.07 11.76
C THR A 870 6.22 -30.81 10.92
N GLU A 871 6.39 -30.91 9.61
CA GLU A 871 6.22 -29.77 8.72
C GLU A 871 4.73 -29.34 8.56
N ALA A 872 3.79 -30.29 8.61
CA ALA A 872 2.37 -29.98 8.62
C ALA A 872 1.94 -29.38 9.97
N ARG A 873 2.42 -29.96 11.08
CA ARG A 873 2.19 -29.47 12.44
C ARG A 873 2.70 -28.04 12.62
N ASP A 874 3.96 -27.78 12.30
CA ASP A 874 4.59 -26.47 12.50
C ASP A 874 3.91 -25.38 11.67
N ALA A 875 3.42 -25.73 10.48
CA ALA A 875 2.61 -24.83 9.66
C ALA A 875 1.22 -24.52 10.29
N ALA A 876 0.67 -25.40 11.13
CA ALA A 876 -0.63 -25.21 11.78
C ALA A 876 -0.55 -24.43 13.09
N LEU A 877 0.55 -24.55 13.86
CA LEU A 877 0.69 -23.95 15.19
C LEU A 877 0.38 -22.44 15.24
N PRO A 878 0.83 -21.59 14.29
CA PRO A 878 0.50 -20.15 14.31
C PRO A 878 -0.99 -19.83 14.21
N TYR A 879 -1.79 -20.76 13.65
CA TYR A 879 -3.23 -20.63 13.48
C TYR A 879 -4.04 -21.21 14.64
N VAL A 880 -3.46 -21.98 15.56
CA VAL A 880 -4.19 -22.57 16.69
C VAL A 880 -4.82 -21.50 17.61
N PRO A 881 -4.14 -20.40 17.97
CA PRO A 881 -4.66 -19.46 18.98
C PRO A 881 -5.99 -18.81 18.61
N GLN A 882 -6.19 -18.50 17.33
CA GLN A 882 -7.45 -17.92 16.85
C GLN A 882 -8.63 -18.90 16.96
N TRP A 883 -8.39 -20.21 17.09
CA TRP A 883 -9.43 -21.23 17.18
C TRP A 883 -9.67 -21.74 18.61
N ALA A 884 -8.91 -21.30 19.61
CA ALA A 884 -8.93 -21.83 20.97
C ALA A 884 -10.33 -21.81 21.62
N GLN A 885 -11.16 -20.80 21.34
CA GLN A 885 -12.55 -20.74 21.83
C GLN A 885 -13.40 -21.95 21.39
N TRP A 886 -13.16 -22.47 20.18
CA TRP A 886 -13.91 -23.58 19.59
C TRP A 886 -13.13 -24.92 19.63
N ALA A 887 -11.93 -24.91 20.22
CA ALA A 887 -11.06 -26.06 20.40
C ALA A 887 -10.50 -26.06 21.84
N PRO A 888 -11.27 -26.55 22.83
CA PRO A 888 -10.85 -26.53 24.23
C PRO A 888 -9.56 -27.34 24.49
N ASP A 889 -9.25 -28.32 23.64
CA ASP A 889 -8.03 -29.13 23.74
C ASP A 889 -6.78 -28.41 23.20
N ALA A 890 -6.92 -27.21 22.62
CA ALA A 890 -5.80 -26.47 22.02
C ALA A 890 -4.67 -26.16 23.02
N PRO A 891 -4.93 -25.60 24.23
CA PRO A 891 -3.88 -25.37 25.21
C PRO A 891 -3.19 -26.65 25.69
N VAL A 892 -3.93 -27.76 25.81
CA VAL A 892 -3.38 -29.06 26.22
C VAL A 892 -2.39 -29.58 25.18
N LEU A 893 -2.76 -29.54 23.89
CA LEU A 893 -1.87 -29.94 22.79
C LEU A 893 -0.61 -29.09 22.74
N LEU A 894 -0.75 -27.77 22.86
CA LEU A 894 0.37 -26.83 22.83
C LEU A 894 1.30 -27.02 24.04
N ALA A 895 0.74 -27.14 25.24
CA ALA A 895 1.50 -27.44 26.46
C ALA A 895 2.28 -28.75 26.33
N GLY A 896 1.65 -29.81 25.79
CA GLY A 896 2.31 -31.08 25.53
C GLY A 896 3.54 -30.94 24.63
N LEU A 897 3.43 -30.19 23.52
CA LEU A 897 4.55 -29.91 22.60
C LEU A 897 5.66 -29.09 23.25
N VAL A 898 5.31 -28.12 24.10
CA VAL A 898 6.29 -27.30 24.84
C VAL A 898 7.05 -28.17 25.86
N THR A 899 6.37 -29.07 26.56
CA THR A 899 6.97 -29.96 27.59
C THR A 899 7.65 -31.21 27.02
N ASP A 900 7.44 -31.55 25.75
CA ASP A 900 8.07 -32.71 25.12
C ASP A 900 9.55 -32.43 24.82
N LEU A 901 10.41 -32.78 25.78
CA LEU A 901 11.86 -32.66 25.66
C LEU A 901 12.47 -33.73 24.74
N GLY A 902 11.70 -34.68 24.21
CA GLY A 902 12.18 -35.69 23.26
C GLY A 902 12.39 -35.16 21.84
N THR A 903 11.87 -33.97 21.52
CA THR A 903 11.93 -33.37 20.18
C THR A 903 12.39 -31.92 20.21
N ALA A 904 13.34 -31.54 19.34
CA ALA A 904 13.81 -30.15 19.23
C ALA A 904 12.96 -29.29 18.26
N GLN A 905 12.07 -29.91 17.48
CA GLN A 905 11.28 -29.21 16.45
C GLN A 905 9.89 -28.82 16.95
N GLY A 906 9.44 -27.61 16.61
CA GLY A 906 8.04 -27.17 16.76
C GLY A 906 7.66 -26.62 18.13
N TRP A 907 8.52 -26.70 19.16
CA TRP A 907 8.20 -26.20 20.50
C TRP A 907 8.14 -24.67 20.58
N ARG A 908 9.02 -23.92 19.88
CA ARG A 908 9.00 -22.45 19.87
C ARG A 908 7.70 -21.89 19.27
N PRO A 909 7.23 -22.33 18.07
CA PRO A 909 5.91 -21.95 17.57
C PRO A 909 4.76 -22.40 18.47
N ALA A 910 4.87 -23.54 19.16
CA ALA A 910 3.85 -24.00 20.10
C ALA A 910 3.79 -23.13 21.35
N LEU A 911 4.93 -22.66 21.85
CA LEU A 911 5.04 -21.75 22.98
C LEU A 911 4.44 -20.37 22.66
N ASP A 912 4.79 -19.77 21.52
CA ASP A 912 4.16 -18.51 21.07
C ASP A 912 2.65 -18.67 20.95
N ALA A 913 2.20 -19.78 20.35
CA ALA A 913 0.78 -20.08 20.26
C ALA A 913 0.11 -20.24 21.63
N LEU A 914 0.77 -20.92 22.59
CA LEU A 914 0.23 -21.13 23.94
C LEU A 914 0.12 -19.80 24.69
N VAL A 915 1.15 -18.95 24.65
CA VAL A 915 1.11 -17.62 25.26
C VAL A 915 -0.03 -16.79 24.64
N ARG A 916 -0.20 -16.84 23.31
CA ARG A 916 -1.31 -16.16 22.63
C ARG A 916 -2.69 -16.70 23.05
N CYS A 917 -2.83 -18.00 23.28
CA CYS A 917 -4.06 -18.58 23.85
C CYS A 917 -4.36 -18.00 25.24
N VAL A 918 -3.36 -17.94 26.12
CA VAL A 918 -3.52 -17.46 27.50
C VAL A 918 -3.84 -15.97 27.56
N VAL A 919 -3.15 -15.16 26.75
CA VAL A 919 -3.45 -13.73 26.57
C VAL A 919 -4.89 -13.55 26.07
N ALA A 920 -5.35 -14.44 25.18
CA ALA A 920 -6.73 -14.47 24.70
C ALA A 920 -7.76 -14.99 25.73
N GLY A 921 -7.31 -15.47 26.89
CA GLY A 921 -8.17 -15.95 27.97
C GLY A 921 -8.39 -17.47 28.03
N PHE A 922 -7.60 -18.26 27.31
CA PHE A 922 -7.71 -19.72 27.27
C PHE A 922 -6.42 -20.40 27.73
N GLY A 923 -6.53 -21.47 28.53
CA GLY A 923 -5.36 -22.33 28.77
C GLY A 923 -4.42 -21.92 29.89
N ALA A 924 -4.83 -21.01 30.79
CA ALA A 924 -3.99 -20.53 31.89
C ALA A 924 -3.53 -21.67 32.82
N ALA A 925 -4.40 -22.66 33.06
CA ALA A 925 -4.06 -23.82 33.89
C ALA A 925 -3.00 -24.70 33.22
N GLU A 926 -3.16 -24.99 31.92
CA GLU A 926 -2.26 -25.78 31.08
C GLU A 926 -0.91 -25.08 30.93
N PHE A 927 -0.90 -23.77 30.72
CA PHE A 927 0.31 -22.96 30.63
C PHE A 927 1.12 -22.99 31.92
N GLY A 928 0.46 -22.76 33.06
CA GLY A 928 1.14 -22.87 34.35
C GLY A 928 1.56 -24.31 34.66
N ALA A 929 0.80 -25.32 34.24
CA ALA A 929 1.19 -26.72 34.41
C ALA A 929 2.42 -27.08 33.57
N ALA A 930 2.53 -26.56 32.34
CA ALA A 930 3.72 -26.69 31.51
C ALA A 930 4.95 -26.06 32.17
N ALA A 931 4.81 -24.86 32.75
CA ALA A 931 5.88 -24.22 33.51
C ALA A 931 6.32 -25.06 34.70
N SER A 932 5.39 -25.59 35.51
CA SER A 932 5.71 -26.48 36.62
C SER A 932 6.36 -27.79 36.16
N ALA A 933 5.91 -28.37 35.04
CA ALA A 933 6.50 -29.57 34.48
C ALA A 933 7.94 -29.34 34.04
N LEU A 934 8.22 -28.24 33.33
CA LEU A 934 9.58 -27.85 32.92
C LEU A 934 10.47 -27.57 34.15
N ALA A 935 9.96 -26.84 35.15
CA ALA A 935 10.70 -26.53 36.37
C ALA A 935 11.02 -27.76 37.25
N ALA A 936 10.26 -28.85 37.10
CA ALA A 936 10.48 -30.10 37.82
C ALA A 936 11.48 -31.05 37.13
N VAL A 937 11.85 -30.79 35.88
CA VAL A 937 12.85 -31.59 35.16
C VAL A 937 14.25 -31.23 35.68
N PRO A 938 15.09 -32.23 36.03
CA PRO A 938 16.48 -31.97 36.42
C PRO A 938 17.26 -31.23 35.33
N ASP A 939 18.30 -30.49 35.72
CA ASP A 939 19.20 -29.75 34.84
C ASP A 939 20.13 -30.70 34.03
N GLU A 940 19.56 -31.64 33.28
CA GLU A 940 20.24 -32.65 32.45
C GLU A 940 19.60 -32.75 31.05
N PRO A 941 20.38 -32.98 29.97
CA PRO A 941 21.84 -32.96 29.92
C PRO A 941 22.40 -31.56 30.18
N SER A 942 23.55 -31.48 30.86
CA SER A 942 24.23 -30.22 31.18
C SER A 942 25.56 -30.16 30.45
N ALA A 943 25.71 -29.16 29.57
CA ALA A 943 26.88 -28.90 28.74
C ALA A 943 27.28 -30.08 27.84
N ASP A 944 26.31 -30.74 27.20
CA ASP A 944 26.57 -31.78 26.21
C ASP A 944 26.75 -31.20 24.80
N ALA A 945 27.30 -31.99 23.87
CA ALA A 945 27.64 -31.52 22.53
C ALA A 945 26.42 -31.29 21.64
N GLU A 946 25.34 -32.06 21.85
CA GLU A 946 24.16 -32.06 20.99
C GLU A 946 22.96 -31.36 21.64
N ARG A 947 22.92 -31.25 22.98
CA ARG A 947 21.81 -30.68 23.76
C ARG A 947 22.30 -30.11 25.08
N ASP A 948 21.63 -29.09 25.61
CA ASP A 948 22.06 -28.44 26.85
C ASP A 948 20.91 -27.77 27.61
N LEU A 949 20.64 -28.19 28.85
CA LEU A 949 19.59 -27.65 29.73
C LEU A 949 18.23 -27.43 29.03
N PRO A 950 17.67 -28.45 28.36
CA PRO A 950 16.54 -28.27 27.46
C PRO A 950 15.28 -27.73 28.16
N ALA A 951 15.02 -28.15 29.39
CA ALA A 951 13.90 -27.66 30.17
C ALA A 951 14.07 -26.19 30.59
N PHE A 952 15.28 -25.79 30.96
CA PHE A 952 15.61 -24.43 31.35
C PHE A 952 15.52 -23.45 30.17
N GLN A 953 16.10 -23.80 29.00
CA GLN A 953 16.01 -22.96 27.80
C GLN A 953 14.56 -22.67 27.40
N ARG A 954 13.69 -23.69 27.42
CA ARG A 954 12.26 -23.51 27.13
C ARG A 954 11.55 -22.66 28.18
N LEU A 955 11.93 -22.77 29.45
CA LEU A 955 11.36 -21.99 30.53
C LEU A 955 11.78 -20.51 30.47
N SER A 956 13.04 -20.23 30.12
CA SER A 956 13.55 -18.87 29.87
C SER A 956 12.86 -18.22 28.67
N GLU A 957 12.71 -18.96 27.57
CA GLU A 957 11.96 -18.48 26.38
C GLU A 957 10.47 -18.27 26.68
N LEU A 958 9.88 -19.08 27.57
CA LEU A 958 8.52 -18.86 28.06
C LEU A 958 8.39 -17.53 28.81
N VAL A 959 9.34 -17.21 29.70
CA VAL A 959 9.40 -15.91 30.38
C VAL A 959 9.61 -14.77 29.38
N GLY A 960 10.52 -14.93 28.42
CA GLY A 960 10.76 -13.98 27.35
C GLY A 960 9.53 -13.69 26.49
N ALA A 961 8.73 -14.71 26.18
CA ALA A 961 7.49 -14.59 25.44
C ALA A 961 6.41 -13.82 26.23
N VAL A 962 6.26 -14.08 27.54
CA VAL A 962 5.33 -13.34 28.41
C VAL A 962 5.78 -11.89 28.58
N ARG A 963 7.07 -11.63 28.79
CA ARG A 963 7.65 -10.27 28.81
C ARG A 963 7.33 -9.52 27.52
N SER A 964 7.52 -10.17 26.38
CA SER A 964 7.22 -9.60 25.05
C SER A 964 5.73 -9.34 24.85
N ALA A 965 4.85 -10.15 25.43
CA ALA A 965 3.41 -9.91 25.44
C ALA A 965 3.05 -8.71 26.34
N ALA A 966 3.60 -8.64 27.56
CA ALA A 966 3.35 -7.56 28.50
C ALA A 966 3.88 -6.19 28.01
N GLY A 967 5.01 -6.18 27.29
CA GLY A 967 5.52 -4.97 26.64
C GLY A 967 4.64 -4.45 25.49
N ARG A 968 3.84 -5.34 24.88
CA ARG A 968 2.84 -4.98 23.87
C ARG A 968 1.56 -4.46 24.51
N ASP A 969 0.98 -5.22 25.43
CA ASP A 969 -0.24 -4.89 26.18
C ASP A 969 -0.20 -5.60 27.55
N ARG A 970 0.03 -4.81 28.61
CA ARG A 970 0.22 -5.33 29.96
C ARG A 970 -1.06 -5.89 30.58
N ASP A 971 -2.22 -5.30 30.27
CA ASP A 971 -3.51 -5.74 30.85
C ASP A 971 -3.94 -7.10 30.30
N THR A 972 -3.72 -7.35 29.01
CA THR A 972 -4.04 -8.65 28.41
C THR A 972 -3.05 -9.75 28.81
N ALA A 973 -1.78 -9.39 29.07
CA ALA A 973 -0.74 -10.30 29.52
C ALA A 973 -0.85 -10.73 31.00
N GLU A 974 -1.64 -10.01 31.81
CA GLU A 974 -1.86 -10.30 33.24
C GLU A 974 -2.28 -11.76 33.48
N ARG A 975 -3.11 -12.33 32.59
CA ARG A 975 -3.55 -13.73 32.68
C ARG A 975 -2.38 -14.72 32.58
N ALA A 976 -1.39 -14.41 31.74
CA ALA A 976 -0.20 -15.22 31.57
C ALA A 976 0.76 -15.05 32.75
N ILE A 977 0.90 -13.84 33.27
CA ILE A 977 1.70 -13.55 34.47
C ILE A 977 1.14 -14.30 35.68
N ALA A 978 -0.16 -14.16 35.95
CA ALA A 978 -0.83 -14.83 37.07
C ALA A 978 -0.78 -16.37 36.97
N ALA A 979 -0.77 -16.93 35.76
CA ALA A 979 -0.65 -18.36 35.54
C ALA A 979 0.72 -18.93 35.96
N LEU A 980 1.76 -18.09 36.03
CA LEU A 980 3.13 -18.47 36.38
C LEU A 980 3.48 -18.22 37.85
N ASP A 981 2.59 -17.58 38.61
CA ASP A 981 2.82 -17.25 40.02
C ASP A 981 3.12 -18.51 40.85
N GLY A 982 4.26 -18.49 41.55
CA GLY A 982 4.77 -19.60 42.34
C GLY A 982 5.21 -20.85 41.56
N ARG A 983 5.30 -20.80 40.22
CA ARG A 983 5.62 -21.96 39.37
C ARG A 983 7.00 -21.91 38.71
N LEU A 984 7.67 -20.76 38.77
CA LEU A 984 8.98 -20.54 38.17
C LEU A 984 10.11 -20.71 39.21
N PRO A 985 11.30 -21.15 38.79
CA PRO A 985 12.53 -20.97 39.55
C PRO A 985 12.71 -19.51 39.98
N ARG A 986 13.34 -19.32 41.15
CA ARG A 986 13.41 -18.02 41.83
C ARG A 986 13.94 -16.90 40.94
N ASP A 987 14.95 -17.19 40.14
CA ASP A 987 15.63 -16.27 39.23
C ASP A 987 14.73 -15.81 38.08
N LEU A 988 14.12 -16.76 37.36
CA LEU A 988 13.16 -16.47 36.28
C LEU A 988 11.87 -15.79 36.80
N ALA A 989 11.44 -16.13 38.02
CA ALA A 989 10.34 -15.45 38.69
C ALA A 989 10.65 -13.96 38.95
N CYS A 990 11.86 -13.67 39.45
CA CYS A 990 12.31 -12.29 39.69
C CYS A 990 12.46 -11.51 38.38
N GLU A 991 12.97 -12.13 37.31
CA GLU A 991 13.06 -11.51 35.98
C GLU A 991 11.67 -11.12 35.46
N LEU A 992 10.72 -12.06 35.48
CA LEU A 992 9.37 -11.81 35.01
C LEU A 992 8.66 -10.72 35.82
N GLU A 993 8.76 -10.78 37.14
CA GLU A 993 8.18 -9.78 38.04
C GLU A 993 8.77 -8.40 37.78
N ALA A 994 10.10 -8.27 37.67
CA ALA A 994 10.77 -7.02 37.35
C ALA A 994 10.37 -6.46 35.97
N ALA A 995 10.30 -7.31 34.95
CA ALA A 995 9.94 -6.91 33.59
C ALA A 995 8.47 -6.49 33.43
N THR A 996 7.60 -6.90 34.37
CA THR A 996 6.14 -6.69 34.28
C THR A 996 5.58 -5.72 35.33
N LEU A 997 6.43 -5.10 36.16
CA LEU A 997 6.04 -4.10 37.17
C LEU A 997 5.15 -2.97 36.62
N ARG A 998 4.09 -2.66 37.38
CA ARG A 998 3.21 -1.50 37.15
C ARG A 998 3.69 -0.31 37.97
N TRP A 999 4.42 0.59 37.30
CA TRP A 999 5.04 1.76 37.93
C TRP A 999 4.06 2.77 38.57
N ASP A 1000 2.79 2.70 38.18
CA ASP A 1000 1.70 3.55 38.63
C ASP A 1000 0.81 2.88 39.70
N ALA A 1001 1.07 1.62 40.05
CA ALA A 1001 0.26 0.88 41.02
C ALA A 1001 0.49 1.35 42.48
N PRO A 1002 -0.57 1.42 43.31
CA PRO A 1002 -0.41 1.65 44.74
C PRO A 1002 0.42 0.52 45.36
N GLY A 1003 1.58 0.84 45.93
CA GLY A 1003 2.47 -0.16 46.55
C GLY A 1003 3.69 -0.59 45.73
N ILE A 1004 3.95 0.03 44.56
CA ILE A 1004 5.15 -0.24 43.73
C ILE A 1004 6.46 -0.17 44.52
N ALA A 1005 6.58 0.75 45.49
CA ALA A 1005 7.76 0.88 46.34
C ALA A 1005 8.02 -0.40 47.14
N THR A 1006 6.98 -0.98 47.76
CA THR A 1006 7.09 -2.23 48.52
C THR A 1006 7.40 -3.43 47.61
N ALA A 1007 6.84 -3.48 46.40
CA ALA A 1007 7.16 -4.51 45.42
C ALA A 1007 8.63 -4.43 44.96
N LEU A 1008 9.13 -3.22 44.73
CA LEU A 1008 10.54 -2.96 44.41
C LEU A 1008 11.47 -3.33 45.56
N ASP A 1009 11.13 -2.94 46.79
CA ASP A 1009 11.91 -3.30 47.99
C ASP A 1009 11.96 -4.83 48.16
N ALA A 1010 10.84 -5.52 47.96
CA ALA A 1010 10.78 -6.98 48.03
C ALA A 1010 11.58 -7.67 46.89
N LEU A 1011 11.59 -7.10 45.67
CA LEU A 1011 12.45 -7.56 44.57
C LEU A 1011 13.93 -7.35 44.91
N ALA A 1012 14.28 -6.17 45.44
CA ALA A 1012 15.64 -5.84 45.85
C ALA A 1012 16.13 -6.74 47.00
N ASP A 1013 15.30 -7.02 48.00
CA ASP A 1013 15.60 -7.93 49.11
C ASP A 1013 15.82 -9.39 48.63
N ARG A 1014 15.25 -9.76 47.48
CA ARG A 1014 15.48 -11.06 46.83
C ARG A 1014 16.77 -11.12 46.02
N CYS A 1015 17.33 -9.98 45.61
CA CYS A 1015 18.59 -9.87 44.87
C CYS A 1015 19.77 -9.74 45.85
N THR A 1016 20.49 -10.82 46.12
CA THR A 1016 21.74 -10.75 46.90
C THR A 1016 22.86 -10.10 46.08
N GLY A 1017 23.60 -9.15 46.66
CA GLY A 1017 24.51 -8.26 45.93
C GLY A 1017 25.96 -8.74 45.74
N GLY A 1018 26.61 -8.24 44.67
CA GLY A 1018 28.06 -8.28 44.45
C GLY A 1018 28.53 -8.53 43.00
N ALA A 1019 27.67 -9.05 42.12
CA ALA A 1019 28.05 -9.59 40.81
C ALA A 1019 28.23 -8.57 39.68
N LEU A 1020 27.39 -7.53 39.60
CA LEU A 1020 27.24 -6.71 38.38
C LEU A 1020 28.53 -5.99 37.94
N ALA A 1021 29.26 -5.35 38.87
CA ALA A 1021 30.52 -4.68 38.54
C ALA A 1021 31.60 -5.68 38.11
N THR A 1022 31.64 -6.83 38.75
CA THR A 1022 32.53 -7.93 38.42
C THR A 1022 32.20 -8.53 37.06
N GLN A 1023 30.92 -8.72 36.76
CA GLN A 1023 30.42 -9.22 35.48
C GLN A 1023 30.73 -8.26 34.34
N GLN A 1024 30.49 -6.95 34.53
CA GLN A 1024 30.87 -5.94 33.53
C GLN A 1024 32.38 -5.95 33.21
N VAL A 1025 33.23 -6.15 34.23
CA VAL A 1025 34.68 -6.26 34.02
C VAL A 1025 35.06 -7.62 33.40
N ALA A 1026 34.34 -8.69 33.74
CA ALA A 1026 34.50 -10.01 33.13
C ALA A 1026 34.14 -10.01 31.64
N GLU A 1027 33.01 -9.41 31.27
CA GLU A 1027 32.54 -9.25 29.88
C GLU A 1027 33.52 -8.42 29.04
N ALA A 1028 34.23 -7.47 29.65
CA ALA A 1028 35.29 -6.71 29.00
C ALA A 1028 36.53 -7.54 28.61
N LEU A 1029 36.66 -8.80 29.08
CA LEU A 1029 37.66 -9.75 28.58
C LEU A 1029 37.30 -10.34 27.23
N VAL A 1030 36.02 -10.30 26.88
CA VAL A 1030 35.45 -10.83 25.63
C VAL A 1030 34.58 -9.77 24.94
N PRO A 1031 35.10 -8.56 24.66
CA PRO A 1031 34.30 -7.43 24.16
C PRO A 1031 33.73 -7.67 22.74
N TRP A 1032 34.18 -8.72 22.07
CA TRP A 1032 33.64 -9.19 20.79
C TRP A 1032 32.51 -10.22 20.94
N ALA A 1033 32.08 -10.59 22.15
CA ALA A 1033 31.11 -11.65 22.41
C ALA A 1033 29.79 -11.10 22.98
N ASP A 1034 29.39 -9.89 22.60
CA ASP A 1034 28.07 -9.35 22.92
C ASP A 1034 26.96 -10.11 22.16
N ASP A 1035 25.70 -9.95 22.58
CA ASP A 1035 24.54 -10.60 21.93
C ASP A 1035 24.48 -10.33 20.41
N THR A 1036 25.01 -9.18 19.98
CA THR A 1036 25.10 -8.77 18.58
C THR A 1036 26.08 -9.65 17.78
N TRP A 1037 27.20 -10.07 18.37
CA TRP A 1037 28.19 -10.88 17.68
C TRP A 1037 27.74 -12.33 17.46
N LEU A 1038 27.11 -12.96 18.46
CA LEU A 1038 26.59 -14.33 18.33
C LEU A 1038 25.54 -14.44 17.20
N GLN A 1039 24.75 -13.39 16.97
CA GLN A 1039 23.75 -13.35 15.88
C GLN A 1039 24.34 -13.13 14.48
N PHE A 1040 25.54 -12.55 14.36
CA PHE A 1040 26.13 -12.16 13.05
C PHE A 1040 27.57 -12.65 12.87
N ALA A 1041 28.00 -13.66 13.64
CA ALA A 1041 29.37 -14.18 13.65
C ALA A 1041 29.86 -14.66 12.27
N GLU A 1042 28.95 -15.15 11.41
CA GLU A 1042 29.27 -15.56 10.02
C GLU A 1042 29.66 -14.38 9.11
N TYR A 1043 29.30 -13.15 9.48
CA TYR A 1043 29.46 -11.95 8.64
C TYR A 1043 30.47 -10.95 9.19
N MET A 1044 31.00 -11.16 10.40
CA MET A 1044 31.92 -10.23 11.06
C MET A 1044 33.32 -10.80 11.22
N SER A 1045 34.33 -10.02 10.82
CA SER A 1045 35.74 -10.35 11.09
C SER A 1045 36.07 -10.03 12.55
N LEU A 1046 36.73 -10.96 13.23
CA LEU A 1046 37.20 -10.75 14.60
C LEU A 1046 38.23 -9.61 14.70
N PRO A 1047 38.29 -8.88 15.81
CA PRO A 1047 39.37 -7.93 16.08
C PRO A 1047 40.75 -8.63 16.00
N ALA A 1048 41.71 -7.96 15.36
CA ALA A 1048 43.09 -8.44 15.28
C ALA A 1048 43.68 -8.63 16.69
N GLY A 1049 44.30 -9.78 16.95
CA GLY A 1049 44.92 -10.10 18.25
C GLY A 1049 44.02 -10.81 19.27
N THR A 1050 42.81 -11.22 18.87
CA THR A 1050 41.94 -12.02 19.76
C THR A 1050 42.58 -13.40 20.05
N PRO A 1051 42.74 -13.82 21.31
CA PRO A 1051 43.44 -15.06 21.63
C PRO A 1051 42.69 -16.32 21.19
N ASP A 1052 43.45 -17.36 20.86
CA ASP A 1052 42.94 -18.69 20.54
C ASP A 1052 42.27 -19.31 21.77
N PRO A 1053 41.04 -19.85 21.66
CA PRO A 1053 40.37 -20.57 22.75
C PRO A 1053 41.27 -21.59 23.49
N GLU A 1054 42.18 -22.30 22.82
CA GLU A 1054 43.08 -23.25 23.50
C GLU A 1054 44.05 -22.57 24.48
N ALA A 1055 44.45 -21.33 24.18
CA ALA A 1055 45.34 -20.55 25.06
C ALA A 1055 44.59 -19.92 26.26
N VAL A 1056 43.26 -19.80 26.18
CA VAL A 1056 42.43 -19.12 27.19
C VAL A 1056 41.89 -20.09 28.26
N LEU A 1057 41.59 -21.33 27.89
CA LEU A 1057 40.98 -22.32 28.79
C LEU A 1057 41.74 -22.51 30.12
N PRO A 1058 43.09 -22.67 30.16
CA PRO A 1058 43.81 -22.85 31.43
C PRO A 1058 43.70 -21.64 32.37
N HIS A 1059 43.47 -20.45 31.82
CA HIS A 1059 43.27 -19.23 32.60
C HIS A 1059 41.86 -19.14 33.17
N ALA A 1060 40.85 -19.55 32.39
CA ALA A 1060 39.48 -19.66 32.86
C ALA A 1060 39.36 -20.71 33.99
N GLU A 1061 40.00 -21.87 33.85
CA GLU A 1061 40.06 -22.93 34.88
C GLU A 1061 40.69 -22.43 36.18
N ARG A 1062 41.82 -21.73 36.10
CA ARG A 1062 42.48 -21.13 37.26
C ARG A 1062 41.61 -20.08 37.96
N LEU A 1063 40.84 -19.30 37.20
CA LEU A 1063 39.94 -18.28 37.73
C LEU A 1063 38.75 -18.91 38.45
N ALA A 1064 38.14 -19.96 37.87
CA ALA A 1064 37.06 -20.71 38.51
C ALA A 1064 37.52 -21.41 39.80
N ALA A 1065 38.75 -21.91 39.85
CA ALA A 1065 39.32 -22.60 41.01
C ALA A 1065 39.50 -21.70 42.26
N ARG A 1066 39.35 -20.38 42.12
CA ARG A 1066 39.36 -19.44 43.26
C ARG A 1066 38.14 -19.60 44.17
N GLY A 1067 37.03 -20.09 43.62
CA GLY A 1067 35.78 -20.32 44.37
C GLY A 1067 35.07 -19.05 44.86
N ASP A 1068 35.57 -17.87 44.47
CA ASP A 1068 34.99 -16.56 44.80
C ASP A 1068 34.15 -16.02 43.62
N LEU A 1069 33.19 -15.14 43.91
CA LEU A 1069 32.33 -14.47 42.93
C LEU A 1069 33.11 -13.87 41.74
N ALA A 1070 34.26 -13.25 42.04
CA ALA A 1070 35.13 -12.62 41.06
C ALA A 1070 35.77 -13.60 40.09
N GLY A 1071 36.39 -14.65 40.61
CA GLY A 1071 37.00 -15.70 39.79
C GLY A 1071 35.97 -16.42 38.94
N GLY A 1072 34.79 -16.70 39.51
CA GLY A 1072 33.71 -17.40 38.82
C GLY A 1072 33.07 -16.61 37.67
N LEU A 1073 32.76 -15.32 37.84
CA LEU A 1073 32.16 -14.50 36.77
C LEU A 1073 33.16 -14.24 35.63
N PHE A 1074 34.43 -14.02 35.95
CA PHE A 1074 35.49 -13.93 34.94
C PHE A 1074 35.65 -15.23 34.15
N ALA A 1075 35.58 -16.36 34.84
CA ALA A 1075 35.61 -17.67 34.21
C ALA A 1075 34.39 -17.93 33.31
N ALA A 1076 33.19 -17.51 33.73
CA ALA A 1076 31.96 -17.61 32.95
C ALA A 1076 32.01 -16.76 31.66
N ALA A 1077 32.46 -15.51 31.74
CA ALA A 1077 32.61 -14.65 30.57
C ALA A 1077 33.60 -15.22 29.54
N LEU A 1078 34.74 -15.77 30.00
CA LEU A 1078 35.71 -16.42 29.12
C LEU A 1078 35.13 -17.69 28.46
N ALA A 1079 34.35 -18.48 29.20
CA ALA A 1079 33.64 -19.63 28.64
C ALA A 1079 32.63 -19.20 27.56
N GLY A 1080 31.78 -18.21 27.84
CA GLY A 1080 30.77 -17.71 26.91
C GLY A 1080 31.37 -17.10 25.63
N GLY A 1081 32.50 -16.39 25.72
CA GLY A 1081 33.09 -15.70 24.56
C GLY A 1081 34.08 -16.52 23.72
N HIS A 1082 34.69 -17.57 24.28
CA HIS A 1082 35.69 -18.39 23.57
C HIS A 1082 35.25 -19.82 23.25
N ALA A 1083 34.39 -20.44 24.07
CA ALA A 1083 33.98 -21.82 23.84
C ALA A 1083 33.11 -22.01 22.57
N PRO A 1084 32.19 -21.09 22.20
CA PRO A 1084 31.48 -21.18 20.92
C PRO A 1084 32.41 -21.14 19.70
N ARG A 1085 33.48 -20.34 19.77
CA ARG A 1085 34.52 -20.24 18.71
C ARG A 1085 35.32 -21.53 18.53
N ALA A 1086 35.46 -22.32 19.61
CA ALA A 1086 36.10 -23.62 19.58
C ALA A 1086 35.14 -24.75 19.17
N GLY A 1087 33.84 -24.47 19.00
CA GLY A 1087 32.83 -25.49 18.75
C GLY A 1087 32.54 -26.39 19.97
N TRP A 1088 32.66 -25.85 21.19
CA TRP A 1088 32.37 -26.57 22.44
C TRP A 1088 33.04 -27.95 22.60
N PRO A 1089 34.39 -28.06 22.49
CA PRO A 1089 35.08 -29.33 22.68
C PRO A 1089 35.00 -29.78 24.14
N ALA A 1090 35.27 -31.07 24.40
CA ALA A 1090 35.05 -31.71 25.71
C ALA A 1090 35.66 -30.97 26.92
N PRO A 1091 36.86 -30.37 26.86
CA PRO A 1091 37.43 -29.60 27.97
C PRO A 1091 36.60 -28.37 28.35
N TRP A 1092 36.13 -27.58 27.36
CA TRP A 1092 35.26 -26.42 27.59
C TRP A 1092 33.88 -26.81 28.14
N ARG A 1093 33.34 -27.95 27.69
CA ARG A 1093 32.08 -28.51 28.21
C ARG A 1093 32.21 -28.97 29.66
N ALA A 1094 33.30 -29.69 30.01
CA ALA A 1094 33.58 -30.07 31.38
C ALA A 1094 33.75 -28.86 32.30
N PHE A 1095 34.43 -27.83 31.81
CA PHE A 1095 34.63 -26.57 32.51
C PHE A 1095 33.31 -25.82 32.78
N LEU A 1096 32.41 -25.73 31.79
CA LEU A 1096 31.08 -25.12 31.98
C LEU A 1096 30.26 -25.83 33.06
N ARG A 1097 30.34 -27.16 33.18
CA ARG A 1097 29.68 -27.90 34.28
C ARG A 1097 30.22 -27.50 35.64
N THR A 1098 31.53 -27.27 35.75
CA THR A 1098 32.15 -26.77 37.00
C THR A 1098 31.61 -25.39 37.37
N LEU A 1099 31.41 -24.50 36.40
CA LEU A 1099 30.87 -23.17 36.64
C LEU A 1099 29.39 -23.19 37.03
N ARG A 1100 28.59 -24.09 36.44
CA ARG A 1100 27.17 -24.28 36.82
C ARG A 1100 26.99 -24.88 38.21
N ALA A 1101 27.99 -25.62 38.71
CA ALA A 1101 28.04 -26.18 40.05
C ALA A 1101 28.83 -25.29 41.04
N HIS A 1102 29.16 -24.06 40.66
CA HIS A 1102 29.95 -23.16 41.48
C HIS A 1102 29.21 -22.83 42.80
N PRO A 1103 29.90 -22.76 43.96
CA PRO A 1103 29.27 -22.51 45.26
C PRO A 1103 28.65 -21.11 45.38
N ASP A 1104 29.11 -20.18 44.54
CA ASP A 1104 28.54 -18.84 44.43
C ASP A 1104 27.32 -18.84 43.47
N PRO A 1105 26.14 -18.39 43.93
CA PRO A 1105 24.90 -18.46 43.17
C PRO A 1105 24.89 -17.57 41.93
N ASP A 1106 25.59 -16.43 41.93
CA ASP A 1106 25.60 -15.50 40.79
C ASP A 1106 26.46 -16.05 39.63
N VAL A 1107 27.55 -16.76 39.98
CA VAL A 1107 28.38 -17.48 39.02
C VAL A 1107 27.60 -18.64 38.39
N ALA A 1108 26.91 -19.43 39.22
CA ALA A 1108 26.09 -20.53 38.76
C ALA A 1108 24.93 -20.05 37.86
N TYR A 1109 24.26 -18.96 38.23
CA TYR A 1109 23.22 -18.31 37.42
C TYR A 1109 23.76 -17.84 36.06
N THR A 1110 24.90 -17.13 36.04
CA THR A 1110 25.54 -16.65 34.81
C THR A 1110 25.93 -17.83 33.90
N ALA A 1111 26.51 -18.89 34.47
CA ALA A 1111 26.92 -20.08 33.72
C ALA A 1111 25.75 -20.93 33.19
N ARG A 1112 24.54 -20.81 33.77
CA ARG A 1112 23.31 -21.46 33.27
C ARG A 1112 22.79 -20.82 31.99
N HIS A 1113 23.05 -19.53 31.75
CA HIS A 1113 22.65 -18.78 30.56
C HIS A 1113 23.65 -18.91 29.39
N ILE A 1114 24.72 -19.67 29.56
CA ILE A 1114 25.66 -20.00 28.50
C ILE A 1114 25.30 -21.40 27.99
N HIS A 1115 24.92 -21.52 26.72
CA HIS A 1115 24.46 -22.77 26.13
C HIS A 1115 25.48 -23.39 25.17
N THR A 1116 25.73 -24.70 25.29
CA THR A 1116 26.58 -25.45 24.36
C THR A 1116 25.86 -25.84 23.08
N ALA A 1117 24.53 -25.94 23.14
CA ALA A 1117 23.64 -26.19 22.02
C ALA A 1117 22.29 -25.48 22.27
N GLU A 1118 21.76 -24.81 21.26
CA GLU A 1118 20.43 -24.17 21.29
C GLU A 1118 19.31 -25.20 21.09
N GLU A 1119 18.19 -25.04 21.81
CA GLU A 1119 16.97 -25.85 21.65
C GLU A 1119 15.99 -25.34 20.60
#